data_AF-A0A2V8D6P6-F1
#
_entry.id   AF-A0A2V8D6P6-F1
#
_cell.length_a   1.000
_cell.length_b   1.000
_cell.length_c   1.000
_cell.angle_alpha   90.00
_cell.angle_beta   90.00
_cell.angle_gamma   90.00
#
_symmetry.space_group_name_H-M   'P 1'
#
loop_
_entity.id
_entity.type
_entity.pdbx_description
1 polymer ?
#
loop_
_entity_poly.entity_id
_entity_poly.type
_entity_poly.pdbx_seq_one_letter_code
_entity_poly.pdbx_strand_id
1 'polypeptide(L)'
;PSPRFTRERNISTAGTGPQRLAIDATLLEAAKPFRVTSYGERTVALDGLADLRLFDGQGRPVPHLLIYPPAREPSWTRGMLLPIAATKKSSGFEVDLGHAEPSDAVRVEGIPAPFLKRLTLEGSGDRAHWTMLASEGTLFDLPDEHLRETTLAFRRGSYRYLRVIFDDTNSGRVAPPRAVFARRITGPAPPPPPAAALAFERRPSEPGRSRYRIRLPAAHLPIVALDLDIGGGHVFRPVAVNESRLVGEEAVPAQLGRATLMRVLRDGAAAQALRIPLTPPAEAELELVVEDGNNPPLELKGVSASFAELPWIYFEARDATIVARYGDLTAAPPRFDLEAMRDSIDVSLLREATWQPPRVLAESDATGGAPAFPAVGAAIDTTKFRHTRDIADTSGGLLALPLDAAVLSRSRGPAARFADVRIVDRTNRQIPYLVERRDEPLSIDVPIAVATDQQASSLARTPGVNRSVYVIRFPYPGLPAGALALQTSARIFQRIVDIGVLRPPDRRRRDAWFDVMAASTWRHADQQTSAPALTMRVPTVDKTELLLAVDEGDNAPLPVVSARLLLPSYRLRFFRPEKNELRLVYGRDDLPPPRYDLSLLAPQVMGAPAREISASPERAGGAGMATPFVSPRIFWTFLSTAVIALLLLIVRLVRTP
;
A
#
# COMPACT_ATOMS: atom_id res chain seq x y z
N PRO A 1 0.91 -23.90 30.24
CA PRO A 1 1.30 -24.31 28.87
C PRO A 1 2.79 -24.04 28.66
N SER A 2 3.57 -25.05 28.25
CA SER A 2 4.95 -24.83 27.80
C SER A 2 4.93 -23.89 26.59
N PRO A 3 5.78 -22.85 26.54
CA PRO A 3 5.77 -21.89 25.45
C PRO A 3 6.12 -22.56 24.11
N ARG A 4 5.38 -22.21 23.05
CA ARG A 4 5.50 -22.78 21.69
C ARG A 4 6.29 -21.86 20.79
N PHE A 5 7.59 -21.77 21.04
CA PHE A 5 8.47 -20.95 20.20
C PHE A 5 8.58 -21.52 18.79
N THR A 6 8.50 -20.65 17.79
CA THR A 6 8.63 -21.01 16.37
C THR A 6 9.99 -20.65 15.79
N ARG A 7 10.74 -19.78 16.49
CA ARG A 7 12.05 -19.29 16.07
C ARG A 7 13.08 -19.48 17.18
N GLU A 8 14.30 -19.76 16.76
CA GLU A 8 15.50 -19.83 17.60
C GLU A 8 16.64 -19.04 16.95
N ARG A 9 17.42 -18.30 17.75
CA ARG A 9 18.61 -17.57 17.30
C ARG A 9 19.73 -17.70 18.32
N ASN A 10 20.92 -18.01 17.85
CA ASN A 10 22.12 -17.90 18.68
C ASN A 10 22.50 -16.43 18.85
N ILE A 11 23.06 -16.12 20.01
CA ILE A 11 23.61 -14.83 20.39
C ILE A 11 25.09 -15.06 20.71
N SER A 12 25.94 -14.34 19.98
CA SER A 12 27.37 -14.30 20.25
C SER A 12 27.66 -13.19 21.26
N THR A 13 28.16 -13.56 22.44
CA THR A 13 28.47 -12.62 23.52
C THR A 13 29.92 -12.14 23.43
N ALA A 14 30.17 -10.88 23.79
CA ALA A 14 31.52 -10.32 23.87
C ALA A 14 32.20 -10.65 25.22
N GLY A 15 32.32 -11.95 25.52
CA GLY A 15 32.80 -12.48 26.80
C GLY A 15 31.73 -12.51 27.90
N THR A 16 32.14 -12.85 29.13
CA THR A 16 31.24 -12.92 30.28
C THR A 16 30.91 -11.54 30.86
N GLY A 17 29.80 -11.45 31.59
CA GLY A 17 29.32 -10.23 32.23
C GLY A 17 28.18 -9.55 31.45
N PRO A 18 27.89 -8.27 31.76
CA PRO A 18 26.70 -7.58 31.27
C PRO A 18 26.80 -7.29 29.77
N GLN A 19 25.77 -7.69 29.03
CA GLN A 19 25.67 -7.55 27.59
C GLN A 19 24.53 -6.61 27.20
N ARG A 20 24.71 -5.97 26.04
CA ARG A 20 23.70 -5.22 25.31
C ARG A 20 23.48 -5.88 23.95
N LEU A 21 22.23 -6.12 23.60
CA LEU A 21 21.84 -6.69 22.32
C LEU A 21 20.79 -5.80 21.66
N ALA A 22 21.09 -5.31 20.45
CA ALA A 22 20.15 -4.49 19.68
C ALA A 22 18.99 -5.32 19.16
N ILE A 23 17.80 -4.72 19.02
CA ILE A 23 16.67 -5.34 18.32
C ILE A 23 16.85 -5.09 16.81
N ASP A 24 16.75 -6.15 15.99
CA ASP A 24 16.81 -6.06 14.53
C ASP A 24 15.47 -6.41 13.88
N ALA A 25 15.34 -6.12 12.58
CA ALA A 25 14.12 -6.41 11.82
C ALA A 25 13.75 -7.90 11.87
N THR A 26 14.74 -8.80 11.80
CA THR A 26 14.56 -10.26 11.83
C THR A 26 13.94 -10.77 13.13
N LEU A 27 14.22 -10.14 14.29
CA LEU A 27 13.53 -10.44 15.54
C LEU A 27 12.08 -9.97 15.50
N LEU A 28 11.87 -8.73 15.01
CA LEU A 28 10.55 -8.11 14.92
C LEU A 28 9.59 -8.86 13.97
N GLU A 29 10.10 -9.62 13.02
CA GLU A 29 9.29 -10.38 12.05
C GLU A 29 8.38 -11.46 12.66
N ALA A 30 8.77 -12.02 13.81
CA ALA A 30 8.03 -13.13 14.42
C ALA A 30 7.71 -12.93 15.91
N ALA A 31 8.45 -12.06 16.59
CA ALA A 31 8.20 -11.80 18.01
C ALA A 31 6.91 -10.99 18.22
N LYS A 32 6.42 -10.95 19.46
CA LYS A 32 5.23 -10.18 19.81
C LYS A 32 5.44 -8.68 19.51
N PRO A 33 4.52 -8.03 18.79
CA PRO A 33 4.73 -6.68 18.27
C PRO A 33 4.79 -5.63 19.38
N PHE A 34 5.47 -4.53 19.09
CA PHE A 34 5.51 -3.35 19.96
C PHE A 34 4.28 -2.47 19.77
N ARG A 35 3.84 -1.85 20.86
CA ARG A 35 2.93 -0.70 20.81
C ARG A 35 3.75 0.57 20.59
N VAL A 36 3.39 1.36 19.59
CA VAL A 36 4.05 2.65 19.34
C VAL A 36 3.32 3.78 20.05
N THR A 37 4.07 4.62 20.75
CA THR A 37 3.55 5.80 21.47
C THR A 37 4.41 7.03 21.15
N SER A 38 3.76 8.17 20.91
CA SER A 38 4.43 9.43 20.62
C SER A 38 4.48 10.34 21.85
N TYR A 39 5.64 10.96 22.09
CA TYR A 39 5.94 11.91 23.15
C TYR A 39 6.58 13.15 22.51
N GLY A 40 5.77 14.15 22.13
CA GLY A 40 6.26 15.30 21.36
C GLY A 40 6.77 14.88 19.97
N GLU A 41 7.99 15.26 19.62
CA GLU A 41 8.66 14.86 18.36
C GLU A 41 9.18 13.43 18.37
N ARG A 42 9.20 12.78 19.54
CA ARG A 42 9.77 11.44 19.73
C ARG A 42 8.69 10.38 19.61
N THR A 43 8.99 9.28 18.93
CA THR A 43 8.09 8.12 18.85
C THR A 43 8.82 6.87 19.30
N VAL A 44 8.25 6.14 20.27
CA VAL A 44 8.89 5.03 20.99
C VAL A 44 8.05 3.76 20.88
N ALA A 45 8.71 2.63 20.69
CA ALA A 45 8.12 1.30 20.73
C ALA A 45 8.17 0.74 22.16
N LEU A 46 7.02 0.38 22.72
CA LEU A 46 6.81 -0.10 24.09
C LEU A 46 6.11 -1.47 24.10
N ASP A 47 6.22 -2.21 25.20
CA ASP A 47 5.44 -3.43 25.48
C ASP A 47 5.55 -4.58 24.44
N GLY A 48 6.65 -4.64 23.68
CA GLY A 48 6.93 -5.71 22.71
C GLY A 48 7.79 -6.85 23.27
N LEU A 49 8.05 -7.88 22.45
CA LEU A 49 8.91 -9.03 22.78
C LEU A 49 8.53 -9.82 24.05
N ALA A 50 7.26 -9.79 24.46
CA ALA A 50 6.82 -10.51 25.67
C ALA A 50 7.05 -12.04 25.60
N ASP A 51 7.23 -12.56 24.38
CA ASP A 51 7.50 -13.95 24.07
C ASP A 51 8.98 -14.30 23.99
N LEU A 52 9.89 -13.32 24.06
CA LEU A 52 11.33 -13.60 24.01
C LEU A 52 11.78 -14.35 25.28
N ARG A 53 12.55 -15.42 25.10
CA ARG A 53 13.28 -16.12 26.17
C ARG A 53 14.73 -16.33 25.76
N LEU A 54 15.65 -16.15 26.71
CA LEU A 54 17.07 -16.44 26.53
C LEU A 54 17.45 -17.67 27.34
N PHE A 55 18.35 -18.50 26.81
CA PHE A 55 18.84 -19.72 27.44
C PHE A 55 20.36 -19.82 27.31
N ASP A 56 21.03 -20.38 28.33
CA ASP A 56 22.46 -20.69 28.28
C ASP A 56 22.74 -22.00 27.51
N GLY A 57 24.01 -22.38 27.40
CA GLY A 57 24.43 -23.58 26.67
C GLY A 57 23.91 -24.90 27.27
N GLN A 58 23.42 -24.87 28.52
CA GLN A 58 22.82 -26.02 29.21
C GLN A 58 21.29 -25.95 29.21
N GLY A 59 20.70 -24.98 28.50
CA GLY A 59 19.26 -24.80 28.37
C GLY A 59 18.58 -24.16 29.58
N ARG A 60 19.33 -23.53 30.49
CA ARG A 60 18.76 -22.83 31.65
C ARG A 60 18.34 -21.41 31.26
N PRO A 61 17.24 -20.87 31.80
CA PRO A 61 16.80 -19.52 31.50
C PRO A 61 17.83 -18.45 31.93
N VAL A 62 18.11 -17.53 31.01
CA VAL A 62 18.92 -16.33 31.27
C VAL A 62 17.98 -15.13 31.47
N PRO A 63 17.96 -14.51 32.66
CA PRO A 63 17.21 -13.28 32.90
C PRO A 63 17.63 -12.15 31.96
N HIS A 64 16.66 -11.38 31.49
CA HIS A 64 16.90 -10.25 30.61
C HIS A 64 15.89 -9.14 30.82
N LEU A 65 16.25 -7.92 30.41
CA LEU A 65 15.40 -6.73 30.46
C LEU A 65 15.38 -6.01 29.11
N LEU A 66 14.23 -5.43 28.78
CA LEU A 66 14.17 -4.38 27.76
C LEU A 66 14.52 -3.05 28.39
N ILE A 67 15.58 -2.41 27.91
CA ILE A 67 15.99 -1.08 28.33
C ILE A 67 15.63 -0.10 27.22
N TYR A 68 14.67 0.77 27.54
CA TYR A 68 14.22 1.81 26.63
C TYR A 68 15.25 2.93 26.56
N PRO A 69 15.45 3.55 25.39
CA PRO A 69 16.27 4.74 25.31
C PRO A 69 15.67 5.79 26.27
N PRO A 70 16.48 6.41 27.14
CA PRO A 70 15.96 7.40 28.08
C PRO A 70 15.30 8.55 27.31
N ALA A 71 14.21 9.09 27.86
CA ALA A 71 13.65 10.33 27.36
C ALA A 71 14.67 11.45 27.58
N ARG A 72 15.40 11.80 26.53
CA ARG A 72 16.33 12.93 26.53
C ARG A 72 15.72 13.99 25.65
N GLU A 73 15.31 15.11 26.24
CA GLU A 73 15.17 16.32 25.45
C GLU A 73 16.55 16.63 24.85
N PRO A 74 16.63 16.93 23.54
CA PRO A 74 17.90 17.27 22.93
C PRO A 74 18.47 18.50 23.63
N SER A 75 19.57 18.33 24.35
CA SER A 75 20.31 19.44 24.95
C SER A 75 21.07 20.14 23.83
N TRP A 76 20.80 21.42 23.62
CA TRP A 76 21.47 22.23 22.61
C TRP A 76 22.48 23.16 23.28
N THR A 77 23.76 23.00 22.97
CA THR A 77 24.82 23.89 23.42
C THR A 77 24.97 25.03 22.43
N ARG A 78 24.77 26.27 22.87
CA ARG A 78 25.03 27.45 22.04
C ARG A 78 26.53 27.65 21.92
N GLY A 79 27.03 27.74 20.69
CA GLY A 79 28.42 28.07 20.44
C GLY A 79 28.66 29.56 20.18
N MET A 80 29.90 30.00 20.41
CA MET A 80 30.37 31.32 20.03
C MET A 80 30.71 31.33 18.54
N LEU A 81 30.07 32.22 17.79
CA LEU A 81 30.33 32.40 16.36
C LEU A 81 31.67 33.10 16.13
N LEU A 82 32.50 32.50 15.29
CA LEU A 82 33.78 33.02 14.86
C LEU A 82 33.74 33.26 13.34
N PRO A 83 34.19 34.43 12.85
CA PRO A 83 34.19 34.69 11.42
C PRO A 83 35.27 33.86 10.71
N ILE A 84 34.99 33.46 9.47
CA ILE A 84 35.99 32.94 8.53
C ILE A 84 36.15 33.92 7.36
N ALA A 85 37.33 33.93 6.74
CA ALA A 85 37.57 34.77 5.57
C ALA A 85 36.74 34.27 4.38
N ALA A 86 35.82 35.10 3.89
CA ALA A 86 35.04 34.78 2.70
C ALA A 86 35.91 34.93 1.43
N THR A 87 35.76 34.01 0.50
CA THR A 87 36.38 34.05 -0.83
C THR A 87 35.34 34.44 -1.89
N LYS A 88 35.76 34.46 -3.17
CA LYS A 88 34.82 34.64 -4.28
C LYS A 88 33.77 33.52 -4.36
N LYS A 89 34.09 32.31 -3.90
CA LYS A 89 33.27 31.09 -4.08
C LYS A 89 32.79 30.47 -2.76
N SER A 90 33.19 31.01 -1.62
CA SER A 90 32.82 30.46 -0.32
C SER A 90 32.71 31.52 0.76
N SER A 91 31.83 31.26 1.71
CA SER A 91 31.67 32.01 2.94
C SER A 91 31.30 31.03 4.06
N GLY A 92 30.99 31.51 5.26
CA GLY A 92 30.60 30.65 6.35
C GLY A 92 31.02 31.19 7.70
N PHE A 93 31.20 30.29 8.66
CA PHE A 93 31.57 30.61 10.03
C PHE A 93 32.14 29.39 10.74
N GLU A 94 32.88 29.66 11.81
CA GLU A 94 33.26 28.68 12.82
C GLU A 94 32.40 28.87 14.07
N VAL A 95 32.30 27.82 14.87
CA VAL A 95 31.56 27.78 16.12
C VAL A 95 32.48 27.21 17.20
N ASP A 96 32.79 27.96 18.26
CA ASP A 96 33.48 27.44 19.45
C ASP A 96 32.45 27.09 20.53
N LEU A 97 32.37 25.80 20.88
CA LEU A 97 31.51 25.27 21.95
C LEU A 97 32.14 25.47 23.35
N GLY A 98 33.34 26.05 23.43
CA GLY A 98 34.09 26.34 24.64
C GLY A 98 34.89 25.15 25.18
N HIS A 99 34.37 23.94 25.03
CA HIS A 99 35.03 22.69 25.38
C HIS A 99 34.65 21.58 24.39
N ALA A 100 35.46 20.52 24.32
CA ALA A 100 35.13 19.38 23.49
C ALA A 100 33.98 18.60 24.12
N GLU A 101 32.89 18.42 23.38
CA GLU A 101 31.73 17.67 23.85
C GLU A 101 31.18 16.71 22.79
N PRO A 102 30.55 15.59 23.20
CA PRO A 102 29.89 14.68 22.27
C PRO A 102 28.70 15.37 21.60
N SER A 103 28.74 15.48 20.27
CA SER A 103 27.67 16.05 19.46
C SER A 103 27.46 15.28 18.15
N ASP A 104 26.25 15.41 17.58
CA ASP A 104 25.83 14.69 16.38
C ASP A 104 24.93 15.52 15.43
N ALA A 105 24.65 16.78 15.77
CA ALA A 105 23.92 17.69 14.91
C ALA A 105 24.28 19.15 15.19
N VAL A 106 24.13 20.00 14.18
CA VAL A 106 24.28 21.46 14.30
C VAL A 106 23.02 22.13 13.78
N ARG A 107 22.45 23.04 14.57
CA ARG A 107 21.30 23.86 14.22
C ARG A 107 21.74 25.30 14.02
N VAL A 108 21.36 25.88 12.89
CA VAL A 108 21.73 27.23 12.47
C VAL A 108 20.48 28.10 12.45
N GLU A 109 20.43 29.14 13.28
CA GLU A 109 19.25 29.98 13.44
C GLU A 109 19.51 31.44 13.07
N GLY A 110 18.47 32.11 12.58
CA GLY A 110 18.47 33.55 12.33
C GLY A 110 19.13 33.99 11.03
N ILE A 111 19.36 33.09 10.08
CA ILE A 111 19.59 33.47 8.68
C ILE A 111 18.25 33.96 8.11
N PRO A 112 18.17 35.17 7.52
CA PRO A 112 16.95 35.68 6.92
C PRO A 112 16.45 34.77 5.78
N ALA A 113 15.17 34.41 5.81
CA ALA A 113 14.49 33.73 4.73
C ALA A 113 14.11 34.72 3.60
N PRO A 114 13.97 34.24 2.34
CA PRO A 114 14.24 32.90 1.88
C PRO A 114 15.74 32.64 1.65
N PHE A 115 16.22 31.44 1.98
CA PHE A 115 17.57 31.00 1.60
C PHE A 115 17.63 29.51 1.29
N LEU A 116 18.56 29.13 0.41
CA LEU A 116 18.94 27.75 0.10
C LEU A 116 20.45 27.71 -0.12
N LYS A 117 21.20 26.99 0.72
CA LYS A 117 22.66 26.94 0.63
C LYS A 117 23.20 25.54 0.75
N ARG A 118 24.07 25.15 -0.20
CA ARG A 118 24.99 24.03 -0.02
C ARG A 118 26.10 24.42 0.92
N LEU A 119 26.58 23.45 1.68
CA LEU A 119 27.69 23.63 2.59
C LEU A 119 28.52 22.37 2.74
N THR A 120 29.74 22.54 3.22
CA THR A 120 30.50 21.48 3.91
C THR A 120 30.49 21.75 5.41
N LEU A 121 30.53 20.67 6.19
CA LEU A 121 30.66 20.73 7.65
C LEU A 121 31.91 19.98 8.07
N GLU A 122 32.75 20.66 8.86
CA GLU A 122 33.94 20.08 9.48
C GLU A 122 33.89 20.20 11.00
N GLY A 123 34.56 19.29 11.70
CA GLY A 123 34.67 19.27 13.16
C GLY A 123 36.11 19.17 13.62
N SER A 124 36.43 19.81 14.73
CA SER A 124 37.77 19.84 15.31
C SER A 124 37.73 19.90 16.84
N GLY A 125 38.76 19.33 17.49
CA GLY A 125 39.00 19.50 18.93
C GLY A 125 39.93 20.66 19.25
N ASP A 126 40.83 21.03 18.33
CA ASP A 126 41.97 21.92 18.56
C ASP A 126 42.01 23.14 17.62
N ARG A 127 41.06 23.23 16.68
CA ARG A 127 40.95 24.26 15.63
C ARG A 127 42.07 24.21 14.57
N ALA A 128 42.99 23.24 14.65
CA ALA A 128 44.08 23.05 13.71
C ALA A 128 43.83 21.86 12.78
N HIS A 129 43.35 20.74 13.33
CA HIS A 129 43.05 19.53 12.60
C HIS A 129 41.54 19.39 12.42
N TRP A 130 41.09 19.35 11.16
CA TRP A 130 39.69 19.33 10.79
C TRP A 130 39.29 17.98 10.20
N THR A 131 38.21 17.41 10.73
CA THR A 131 37.60 16.18 10.22
C THR A 131 36.36 16.55 9.42
N MET A 132 36.27 16.05 8.19
CA MET A 132 35.06 16.21 7.37
C MET A 132 33.89 15.47 8.01
N LEU A 133 32.84 16.18 8.39
CA LEU A 133 31.62 15.63 8.98
C LEU A 133 30.51 15.45 7.95
N ALA A 134 30.41 16.40 7.01
CA ALA A 134 29.55 16.32 5.84
C ALA A 134 30.26 16.98 4.66
N SER A 135 30.59 16.19 3.63
CA SER A 135 31.18 16.67 2.38
C SER A 135 30.19 17.43 1.50
N GLU A 136 28.90 17.21 1.71
CA GLU A 136 27.81 17.95 1.07
C GLU A 136 26.59 17.94 2.01
N GLY A 137 26.16 19.13 2.42
CA GLY A 137 24.94 19.36 3.18
C GLY A 137 24.15 20.51 2.58
N THR A 138 22.88 20.62 2.94
CA THR A 138 22.03 21.74 2.51
C THR A 138 21.24 22.28 3.69
N LEU A 139 21.24 23.60 3.87
CA LEU A 139 20.33 24.30 4.79
C LEU A 139 19.43 25.23 4.00
N PHE A 140 18.16 25.31 4.42
CA PHE A 140 17.18 26.14 3.76
C PHE A 140 16.04 26.57 4.68
N ASP A 141 15.51 27.75 4.40
CA ASP A 141 14.24 28.22 4.90
C ASP A 141 13.54 28.91 3.73
N LEU A 142 12.51 28.25 3.21
CA LEU A 142 11.75 28.60 2.02
C LEU A 142 10.26 28.65 2.41
N PRO A 143 9.79 29.78 2.99
CA PRO A 143 8.45 29.89 3.56
C PRO A 143 7.34 29.72 2.53
N ASP A 144 7.53 30.22 1.31
CA ASP A 144 6.54 30.13 0.22
C ASP A 144 6.32 28.67 -0.22
N GLU A 145 7.37 27.85 -0.15
CA GLU A 145 7.34 26.42 -0.42
C GLU A 145 7.06 25.57 0.83
N HIS A 146 6.87 26.18 2.01
CA HIS A 146 6.74 25.48 3.30
C HIS A 146 7.87 24.47 3.57
N LEU A 147 9.07 24.77 3.08
CA LEU A 147 10.25 23.94 3.22
C LEU A 147 11.22 24.58 4.20
N ARG A 148 11.61 23.82 5.23
CA ARG A 148 12.59 24.28 6.21
C ARG A 148 13.47 23.13 6.69
N GLU A 149 14.77 23.29 6.52
CA GLU A 149 15.79 22.45 7.16
C GLU A 149 16.92 23.37 7.63
N THR A 150 17.02 23.52 8.95
CA THR A 150 18.02 24.38 9.60
C THR A 150 18.94 23.58 10.51
N THR A 151 18.77 22.26 10.54
CA THR A 151 19.57 21.34 11.33
C THR A 151 20.28 20.36 10.41
N LEU A 152 21.59 20.22 10.55
CA LEU A 152 22.36 19.19 9.87
C LEU A 152 22.82 18.15 10.87
N ALA A 153 22.40 16.89 10.68
CA ALA A 153 22.92 15.76 11.43
C ALA A 153 24.26 15.29 10.83
N PHE A 154 25.15 14.78 11.68
CA PHE A 154 26.45 14.25 11.30
C PHE A 154 26.85 13.06 12.19
N ARG A 155 27.89 12.32 11.80
CA ARG A 155 28.40 11.20 12.61
C ARG A 155 28.81 11.73 13.99
N ARG A 156 28.29 11.11 15.05
CA ARG A 156 28.64 11.42 16.44
C ARG A 156 30.16 11.46 16.62
N GLY A 157 30.64 12.51 17.29
CA GLY A 157 32.03 12.64 17.72
C GLY A 157 32.16 13.68 18.83
N SER A 158 33.37 13.80 19.39
CA SER A 158 33.67 14.84 20.38
C SER A 158 34.29 16.03 19.68
N TYR A 159 33.58 17.15 19.64
CA TYR A 159 33.99 18.36 18.92
C TYR A 159 33.95 19.55 19.86
N ARG A 160 34.96 20.42 19.74
CA ARG A 160 34.92 21.76 20.35
C ARG A 160 34.58 22.81 19.30
N TYR A 161 35.14 22.66 18.10
CA TYR A 161 34.94 23.57 17.00
C TYR A 161 34.16 22.88 15.87
N LEU A 162 33.21 23.60 15.31
CA LEU A 162 32.53 23.23 14.06
C LEU A 162 32.79 24.32 13.03
N ARG A 163 33.04 23.95 11.78
CA ARG A 163 33.19 24.89 10.66
C ARG A 163 32.15 24.59 9.60
N VAL A 164 31.33 25.59 9.31
CA VAL A 164 30.37 25.56 8.21
C VAL A 164 30.94 26.41 7.08
N ILE A 165 31.11 25.81 5.91
CA ILE A 165 31.56 26.52 4.71
C ILE A 165 30.43 26.46 3.68
N PHE A 166 29.78 27.60 3.44
CA PHE A 166 28.80 27.74 2.38
C PHE A 166 29.48 27.79 1.01
N ASP A 167 28.87 27.11 0.05
CA ASP A 167 29.23 27.22 -1.36
C ASP A 167 28.48 28.40 -2.00
N ASP A 168 29.24 29.42 -2.39
CA ASP A 168 28.76 30.65 -3.04
C ASP A 168 29.03 30.64 -4.56
N THR A 169 29.45 29.51 -5.14
CA THR A 169 29.82 29.43 -6.56
C THR A 169 28.67 29.84 -7.47
N ASN A 170 27.45 29.38 -7.14
CA ASN A 170 26.25 29.60 -7.94
C ASN A 170 25.16 30.38 -7.19
N SER A 171 25.32 30.66 -5.89
CA SER A 171 24.32 31.33 -5.06
C SER A 171 24.95 32.48 -4.28
N GLY A 172 24.17 33.54 -4.02
CA GLY A 172 24.62 34.68 -3.23
C GLY A 172 25.04 34.30 -1.81
N ARG A 173 25.86 35.14 -1.19
CA ARG A 173 26.21 35.02 0.22
C ARG A 173 24.96 35.21 1.08
N VAL A 174 24.85 34.42 2.14
CA VAL A 174 23.82 34.62 3.17
C VAL A 174 24.36 35.52 4.28
N ALA A 175 23.45 36.21 4.97
CA ALA A 175 23.80 36.93 6.19
C ALA A 175 24.28 35.93 7.27
N PRO A 176 25.18 36.35 8.18
CA PRO A 176 25.61 35.49 9.27
C PRO A 176 24.43 35.08 10.15
N PRO A 177 24.42 33.85 10.68
CA PRO A 177 23.37 33.40 11.59
C PRO A 177 23.39 34.21 12.90
N ARG A 178 22.25 34.30 13.57
CA ARG A 178 22.14 34.92 14.91
C ARG A 178 22.64 33.99 16.01
N ALA A 179 22.46 32.69 15.81
CA ALA A 179 22.87 31.67 16.77
C ALA A 179 23.14 30.35 16.06
N VAL A 180 24.09 29.60 16.60
CA VAL A 180 24.35 28.23 16.18
C VAL A 180 24.46 27.37 17.42
N PHE A 181 23.83 26.21 17.35
CA PHE A 181 23.76 25.26 18.45
C PHE A 181 24.28 23.91 18.00
N ALA A 182 25.08 23.25 18.82
CA ALA A 182 25.39 21.84 18.66
C ALA A 182 24.46 21.00 19.55
N ARG A 183 23.94 19.90 19.01
CA ARG A 183 23.15 18.96 19.82
C ARG A 183 24.10 18.13 20.66
N ARG A 184 24.09 18.37 21.97
CA ARG A 184 24.85 17.62 22.96
C ARG A 184 24.21 16.26 23.19
N ILE A 185 25.03 15.22 23.14
CA ILE A 185 24.62 13.85 23.41
C ILE A 185 25.13 13.44 24.79
N THR A 186 24.22 13.41 25.77
CA THR A 186 24.49 12.83 27.08
C THR A 186 24.31 11.32 26.98
N GLY A 187 25.28 10.52 27.43
CA GLY A 187 25.20 9.04 27.45
C GLY A 187 25.48 8.33 26.10
N PRO A 188 25.36 6.99 26.06
CA PRO A 188 25.58 6.23 24.83
C PRO A 188 24.49 6.57 23.80
N ALA A 189 24.88 6.58 22.53
CA ALA A 189 23.96 6.86 21.44
C ALA A 189 22.97 5.70 21.35
N PRO A 190 21.66 5.97 21.21
CA PRO A 190 20.79 4.93 20.67
C PRO A 190 21.36 4.56 19.28
N PRO A 191 21.38 3.27 18.93
CA PRO A 191 21.63 2.90 17.54
C PRO A 191 20.62 3.67 16.67
N PRO A 192 21.02 4.13 15.47
CA PRO A 192 20.04 4.70 14.55
C PRO A 192 18.88 3.70 14.40
N PRO A 193 17.62 4.16 14.42
CA PRO A 193 16.50 3.26 14.16
C PRO A 193 16.80 2.56 12.83
N PRO A 194 16.66 1.23 12.77
CA PRO A 194 17.07 0.48 11.60
C PRO A 194 16.30 0.98 10.38
N ALA A 195 16.96 1.68 9.45
CA ALA A 195 16.34 1.99 8.17
C ALA A 195 16.35 0.69 7.34
N ALA A 196 15.16 0.14 7.07
CA ALA A 196 15.04 -1.07 6.27
C ALA A 196 14.62 -0.72 4.85
N ALA A 197 15.43 -1.07 3.85
CA ALA A 197 15.03 -0.99 2.46
C ALA A 197 13.82 -1.91 2.22
N LEU A 198 12.79 -1.38 1.59
CA LEU A 198 11.54 -2.09 1.32
C LEU A 198 11.44 -2.44 -0.17
N ALA A 199 10.96 -3.64 -0.45
CA ALA A 199 10.61 -4.01 -1.81
C ALA A 199 9.34 -3.25 -2.23
N PHE A 200 9.32 -2.74 -3.45
CA PHE A 200 8.15 -2.10 -4.02
C PHE A 200 7.95 -2.50 -5.48
N GLU A 201 6.71 -2.46 -5.94
CA GLU A 201 6.34 -2.72 -7.32
C GLU A 201 5.31 -1.69 -7.79
N ARG A 202 5.45 -1.21 -9.03
CA ARG A 202 4.46 -0.33 -9.64
C ARG A 202 3.19 -1.11 -9.95
N ARG A 203 2.04 -0.52 -9.69
CA ARG A 203 0.72 -1.13 -9.89
C ARG A 203 -0.08 -0.38 -10.97
N PRO A 204 -1.08 -1.03 -11.60
CA PRO A 204 -2.07 -0.33 -12.41
C PRO A 204 -2.69 0.84 -11.64
N SER A 205 -2.97 1.93 -12.34
CA SER A 205 -3.44 3.17 -11.73
C SER A 205 -4.28 3.96 -12.71
N GLU A 206 -5.14 4.82 -12.18
CA GLU A 206 -5.89 5.82 -12.92
C GLU A 206 -4.95 6.83 -13.59
N PRO A 207 -5.32 7.43 -14.75
CA PRO A 207 -4.55 8.52 -15.33
C PRO A 207 -4.34 9.68 -14.35
N GLY A 208 -3.14 10.27 -14.36
CA GLY A 208 -2.76 11.32 -13.43
C GLY A 208 -2.44 10.82 -12.02
N ARG A 209 -2.39 9.50 -11.80
CA ARG A 209 -1.95 8.86 -10.56
C ARG A 209 -0.94 7.77 -10.81
N SER A 210 -0.04 7.58 -9.86
CA SER A 210 0.84 6.42 -9.79
C SER A 210 0.59 5.66 -8.49
N ARG A 211 0.58 4.34 -8.58
CA ARG A 211 0.39 3.43 -7.43
C ARG A 211 1.57 2.49 -7.31
N TYR A 212 1.99 2.25 -6.08
CA TYR A 212 3.07 1.34 -5.74
C TYR A 212 2.63 0.44 -4.59
N ARG A 213 2.81 -0.87 -4.75
CA ARG A 213 2.66 -1.83 -3.65
C ARG A 213 4.01 -1.93 -2.95
N ILE A 214 4.04 -1.72 -1.65
CA ILE A 214 5.23 -1.79 -0.80
C ILE A 214 5.09 -3.01 0.11
N ARG A 215 6.11 -3.86 0.14
CA ARG A 215 6.13 -5.08 0.96
C ARG A 215 7.01 -4.87 2.19
N LEU A 216 6.41 -5.06 3.36
CA LEU A 216 7.11 -5.08 4.63
C LEU A 216 7.60 -6.51 4.93
N PRO A 217 8.70 -6.67 5.70
CA PRO A 217 9.16 -7.99 6.13
C PRO A 217 8.13 -8.76 6.97
N ALA A 218 7.33 -8.04 7.75
CA ALA A 218 6.23 -8.58 8.55
C ALA A 218 5.17 -7.51 8.81
N ALA A 219 4.01 -7.94 9.32
CA ALA A 219 2.98 -7.06 9.85
C ALA A 219 3.34 -6.53 11.23
N HIS A 220 2.61 -5.49 11.66
CA HIS A 220 2.72 -4.89 13.00
C HIS A 220 4.14 -4.39 13.35
N LEU A 221 4.98 -4.14 12.35
CA LEU A 221 6.28 -3.53 12.57
C LEU A 221 6.09 -2.10 13.09
N PRO A 222 6.90 -1.65 14.06
CA PRO A 222 6.79 -0.32 14.65
C PRO A 222 7.38 0.75 13.71
N ILE A 223 6.90 0.80 12.47
CA ILE A 223 7.29 1.77 11.43
C ILE A 223 6.47 3.04 11.61
N VAL A 224 7.13 4.19 11.57
CA VAL A 224 6.52 5.51 11.83
C VAL A 224 6.63 6.46 10.65
N ALA A 225 7.44 6.12 9.65
CA ALA A 225 7.50 6.86 8.39
C ALA A 225 8.07 6.00 7.26
N LEU A 226 7.80 6.42 6.02
CA LEU A 226 8.52 5.99 4.84
C LEU A 226 9.40 7.14 4.33
N ASP A 227 10.64 6.83 4.00
CA ASP A 227 11.57 7.74 3.35
C ASP A 227 11.73 7.31 1.89
N LEU A 228 11.41 8.22 0.96
CA LEU A 228 11.43 7.94 -0.47
C LEU A 228 12.72 8.43 -1.13
N ASP A 229 13.31 7.60 -1.98
CA ASP A 229 14.32 7.99 -2.95
C ASP A 229 13.69 8.10 -4.34
N ILE A 230 13.87 9.26 -4.99
CA ILE A 230 13.21 9.62 -6.24
C ILE A 230 14.19 10.22 -7.25
N GLY A 231 13.85 10.10 -8.53
CA GLY A 231 14.54 10.70 -9.66
C GLY A 231 14.81 12.19 -9.55
N GLY A 232 15.67 12.70 -10.45
CA GLY A 232 16.10 14.10 -10.43
C GLY A 232 14.98 15.09 -10.79
N GLY A 233 15.24 16.39 -10.60
CA GLY A 233 14.34 17.48 -10.99
C GLY A 233 13.49 18.04 -9.84
N HIS A 234 12.62 18.99 -10.19
CA HIS A 234 11.68 19.59 -9.26
C HIS A 234 10.48 18.66 -9.03
N VAL A 235 10.00 18.59 -7.79
CA VAL A 235 8.89 17.71 -7.41
C VAL A 235 7.91 18.48 -6.53
N PHE A 236 6.63 18.30 -6.82
CA PHE A 236 5.52 18.76 -5.99
C PHE A 236 4.35 17.77 -6.18
N ARG A 237 4.21 16.81 -5.25
CA ARG A 237 3.26 15.69 -5.38
C ARG A 237 2.58 15.38 -4.06
N PRO A 238 1.25 15.53 -3.96
CA PRO A 238 0.49 14.91 -2.88
C PRO A 238 0.65 13.39 -2.93
N VAL A 239 0.85 12.78 -1.76
CA VAL A 239 0.98 11.34 -1.60
C VAL A 239 0.17 10.84 -0.41
N ALA A 240 -0.36 9.63 -0.53
CA ALA A 240 -1.03 8.92 0.54
C ALA A 240 -0.50 7.48 0.62
N VAL A 241 -0.48 6.93 1.83
CA VAL A 241 -0.12 5.53 2.08
C VAL A 241 -1.30 4.86 2.76
N ASN A 242 -1.77 3.75 2.19
CA ASN A 242 -2.94 3.00 2.63
C ASN A 242 -2.55 1.56 2.97
N GLU A 243 -3.36 0.93 3.82
CA GLU A 243 -3.35 -0.51 4.08
C GLU A 243 -4.77 -1.07 4.00
N SER A 244 -4.90 -2.40 4.01
CA SER A 244 -6.19 -3.07 4.13
C SER A 244 -6.61 -3.17 5.60
N ARG A 245 -7.84 -2.77 5.93
CA ARG A 245 -8.37 -2.85 7.29
C ARG A 245 -9.77 -3.44 7.30
N LEU A 246 -10.00 -4.39 8.19
CA LEU A 246 -11.33 -4.97 8.37
C LEU A 246 -12.30 -3.95 8.98
N VAL A 247 -13.43 -3.72 8.31
CA VAL A 247 -14.55 -2.94 8.79
C VAL A 247 -15.82 -3.77 8.63
N GLY A 248 -16.39 -4.24 9.75
CA GLY A 248 -17.47 -5.21 9.70
C GLY A 248 -17.00 -6.57 9.16
N GLU A 249 -17.59 -7.02 8.04
CA GLU A 249 -17.26 -8.29 7.38
C GLU A 249 -16.42 -8.10 6.09
N GLU A 250 -15.96 -6.88 5.79
CA GLU A 250 -15.22 -6.55 4.57
C GLU A 250 -13.90 -5.84 4.91
N ALA A 251 -12.81 -6.26 4.27
CA ALA A 251 -11.56 -5.51 4.32
C ALA A 251 -11.61 -4.37 3.31
N VAL A 252 -11.39 -3.14 3.78
CA VAL A 252 -11.41 -1.93 2.97
C VAL A 252 -10.12 -1.14 3.12
N PRO A 253 -9.75 -0.32 2.13
CA PRO A 253 -8.56 0.52 2.24
C PRO A 253 -8.71 1.56 3.37
N ALA A 254 -7.65 1.71 4.16
CA ALA A 254 -7.55 2.66 5.27
C ALA A 254 -6.23 3.43 5.15
N GLN A 255 -6.30 4.76 5.26
CA GLN A 255 -5.13 5.62 5.15
C GLN A 255 -4.28 5.56 6.43
N LEU A 256 -2.98 5.27 6.27
CA LEU A 256 -1.98 5.29 7.33
C LEU A 256 -1.26 6.63 7.44
N GLY A 257 -1.06 7.31 6.32
CA GLY A 257 -0.28 8.55 6.26
C GLY A 257 -0.53 9.34 4.98
N ARG A 258 -0.20 10.63 5.03
CA ARG A 258 -0.25 11.55 3.88
C ARG A 258 0.87 12.58 3.99
N ALA A 259 1.37 13.03 2.84
CA ALA A 259 2.35 14.10 2.75
C ALA A 259 2.26 14.81 1.40
N THR A 260 3.01 15.90 1.25
CA THR A 260 3.33 16.48 -0.06
C THR A 260 4.82 16.31 -0.28
N LEU A 261 5.21 15.48 -1.24
CA LEU A 261 6.60 15.38 -1.66
C LEU A 261 6.99 16.68 -2.34
N MET A 262 8.07 17.29 -1.88
CA MET A 262 8.57 18.51 -2.48
C MET A 262 10.08 18.44 -2.72
N ARG A 263 10.52 18.93 -3.87
CA ARG A 263 11.94 19.16 -4.19
C ARG A 263 12.09 20.43 -5.02
N VAL A 264 12.88 21.37 -4.54
CA VAL A 264 13.23 22.61 -5.24
C VAL A 264 14.72 22.60 -5.53
N LEU A 265 15.08 22.73 -6.81
CA LEU A 265 16.46 22.90 -7.25
C LEU A 265 16.73 24.38 -7.52
N ARG A 266 17.72 24.98 -6.86
CA ARG A 266 18.17 26.34 -7.15
C ARG A 266 19.68 26.39 -7.01
N ASP A 267 20.36 26.93 -8.02
CA ASP A 267 21.81 27.16 -7.99
C ASP A 267 22.65 25.90 -7.72
N GLY A 268 22.16 24.73 -8.15
CA GLY A 268 22.81 23.43 -7.90
C GLY A 268 22.63 22.87 -6.49
N ALA A 269 21.82 23.51 -5.64
CA ALA A 269 21.37 23.02 -4.34
C ALA A 269 19.96 22.42 -4.44
N ALA A 270 19.60 21.52 -3.52
CA ALA A 270 18.27 20.92 -3.45
C ALA A 270 17.65 21.09 -2.06
N ALA A 271 16.50 21.77 -1.97
CA ALA A 271 15.62 21.69 -0.80
C ALA A 271 14.62 20.57 -1.02
N GLN A 272 14.40 19.68 -0.05
CA GLN A 272 13.46 18.57 -0.24
C GLN A 272 12.76 18.10 1.03
N ALA A 273 11.53 17.63 0.86
CA ALA A 273 10.72 16.94 1.86
C ALA A 273 10.15 15.65 1.23
N LEU A 274 10.79 14.51 1.50
CA LEU A 274 10.49 13.22 0.87
C LEU A 274 10.07 12.12 1.86
N ARG A 275 9.77 12.54 3.09
CA ARG A 275 9.36 11.67 4.19
C ARG A 275 7.84 11.68 4.34
N ILE A 276 7.25 10.50 4.46
CA ILE A 276 5.81 10.31 4.67
C ILE A 276 5.60 9.76 6.08
N PRO A 277 5.07 10.55 7.04
CA PRO A 277 4.76 10.05 8.38
C PRO A 277 3.59 9.05 8.32
N LEU A 278 3.68 7.97 9.09
CA LEU A 278 2.70 6.89 9.15
C LEU A 278 2.20 6.66 10.57
N THR A 279 0.93 6.27 10.68
CA THR A 279 0.47 5.44 11.79
C THR A 279 1.06 4.03 11.61
N PRO A 280 1.53 3.34 12.67
CA PRO A 280 2.14 2.03 12.55
C PRO A 280 1.28 1.04 11.76
N PRO A 281 1.84 0.39 10.72
CA PRO A 281 1.09 -0.50 9.85
C PRO A 281 0.70 -1.79 10.59
N ALA A 282 -0.53 -2.25 10.35
CA ALA A 282 -1.01 -3.55 10.80
C ALA A 282 -0.83 -4.63 9.72
N GLU A 283 -0.83 -4.27 8.43
CA GLU A 283 -0.56 -5.19 7.33
C GLU A 283 0.94 -5.29 6.99
N ALA A 284 1.34 -6.38 6.33
CA ALA A 284 2.66 -6.53 5.71
C ALA A 284 2.72 -5.96 4.28
N GLU A 285 1.59 -5.48 3.74
CA GLU A 285 1.47 -4.91 2.40
C GLU A 285 0.84 -3.51 2.50
N LEU A 286 1.54 -2.51 1.98
CA LEU A 286 1.07 -1.12 1.92
C LEU A 286 0.89 -0.69 0.46
N GLU A 287 0.03 0.31 0.24
CA GLU A 287 -0.17 0.95 -1.05
C GLU A 287 0.22 2.43 -0.96
N LEU A 288 1.24 2.84 -1.71
CA LEU A 288 1.60 4.24 -1.92
C LEU A 288 0.90 4.77 -3.17
N VAL A 289 0.12 5.84 -3.00
CA VAL A 289 -0.57 6.55 -4.07
C VAL A 289 0.07 7.93 -4.24
N VAL A 290 0.41 8.27 -5.47
CA VAL A 290 1.00 9.55 -5.87
C VAL A 290 0.05 10.25 -6.83
N GLU A 291 -0.34 11.49 -6.51
CA GLU A 291 -1.12 12.34 -7.40
C GLU A 291 -0.17 13.06 -8.37
N ASP A 292 0.00 12.50 -9.58
CA ASP A 292 0.90 13.03 -10.61
C ASP A 292 0.30 14.25 -11.33
N GLY A 293 -1.03 14.32 -11.43
CA GLY A 293 -1.73 15.33 -12.21
C GLY A 293 -1.36 15.23 -13.69
N ASN A 294 -0.91 16.34 -14.28
CA ASN A 294 -0.48 16.39 -15.69
C ASN A 294 0.99 15.99 -15.91
N ASN A 295 1.67 15.56 -14.86
CA ASN A 295 3.08 15.23 -14.93
C ASN A 295 3.30 13.76 -15.27
N PRO A 296 4.49 13.39 -15.77
CA PRO A 296 4.85 11.98 -15.85
C PRO A 296 4.83 11.31 -14.46
N PRO A 297 4.63 9.98 -14.41
CA PRO A 297 4.75 9.19 -13.19
C PRO A 297 6.02 9.52 -12.41
N LEU A 298 5.90 9.66 -11.08
CA LEU A 298 7.05 9.83 -10.20
C LEU A 298 8.06 8.69 -10.40
N GLU A 299 9.31 9.02 -10.75
CA GLU A 299 10.41 8.07 -10.84
C GLU A 299 10.85 7.63 -9.43
N LEU A 300 10.17 6.65 -8.85
CA LEU A 300 10.50 6.10 -7.54
C LEU A 300 11.67 5.11 -7.65
N LYS A 301 12.79 5.39 -6.97
CA LYS A 301 14.03 4.60 -6.99
C LYS A 301 14.17 3.69 -5.77
N GLY A 302 13.69 4.14 -4.62
CA GLY A 302 13.81 3.42 -3.36
C GLY A 302 12.75 3.83 -2.34
N VAL A 303 12.44 2.90 -1.45
CA VAL A 303 11.60 3.13 -0.28
C VAL A 303 12.32 2.54 0.93
N SER A 304 12.45 3.31 2.00
CA SER A 304 12.99 2.83 3.28
C SER A 304 12.00 3.07 4.42
N ALA A 305 11.93 2.14 5.37
CA ALA A 305 11.14 2.28 6.59
C ALA A 305 11.94 2.97 7.70
N SER A 306 11.36 3.97 8.33
CA SER A 306 11.82 4.55 9.59
C SER A 306 11.06 3.94 10.76
N PHE A 307 11.76 3.33 11.72
CA PHE A 307 11.17 2.70 12.89
C PHE A 307 11.03 3.70 14.05
N ALA A 308 10.04 3.47 14.92
CA ALA A 308 10.01 4.06 16.25
C ALA A 308 11.28 3.68 17.02
N GLU A 309 11.65 4.48 18.02
CA GLU A 309 12.77 4.15 18.87
C GLU A 309 12.53 2.82 19.59
N LEU A 310 13.40 1.85 19.31
CA LEU A 310 13.34 0.50 19.88
C LEU A 310 14.12 0.45 21.20
N PRO A 311 13.69 -0.37 22.18
CA PRO A 311 14.55 -0.74 23.30
C PRO A 311 15.72 -1.61 22.82
N TRP A 312 16.67 -1.84 23.72
CA TRP A 312 17.68 -2.88 23.58
C TRP A 312 17.55 -3.89 24.70
N ILE A 313 18.10 -5.09 24.51
CA ILE A 313 18.00 -6.19 25.46
C ILE A 313 19.27 -6.20 26.32
N TYR A 314 19.09 -6.12 27.64
CA TYR A 314 20.12 -6.32 28.65
C TYR A 314 20.05 -7.74 29.19
N PHE A 315 21.19 -8.40 29.36
CA PHE A 315 21.31 -9.68 30.08
C PHE A 315 22.74 -9.88 30.60
N GLU A 316 22.93 -10.78 31.55
CA GLU A 316 24.26 -11.16 32.05
C GLU A 316 24.71 -12.49 31.46
N ALA A 317 25.79 -12.47 30.67
CA ALA A 317 26.37 -13.67 30.09
C ALA A 317 27.29 -14.39 31.09
N ARG A 318 27.00 -15.67 31.36
CA ARG A 318 27.90 -16.57 32.09
C ARG A 318 28.69 -17.49 31.16
N ASP A 319 28.12 -17.76 29.98
CA ASP A 319 28.68 -18.60 28.92
C ASP A 319 28.86 -17.80 27.63
N ALA A 320 29.67 -18.33 26.70
CA ALA A 320 29.99 -17.68 25.43
C ALA A 320 28.86 -17.73 24.39
N THR A 321 27.86 -18.58 24.59
CA THR A 321 26.75 -18.78 23.63
C THR A 321 25.43 -18.79 24.37
N ILE A 322 24.53 -17.91 23.95
CA ILE A 322 23.17 -17.81 24.45
C ILE A 322 22.22 -18.09 23.30
N VAL A 323 21.11 -18.75 23.58
CA VAL A 323 20.08 -19.08 22.61
C VAL A 323 18.83 -18.30 22.94
N ALA A 324 18.35 -17.48 22.00
CA ALA A 324 17.05 -16.84 22.08
C ALA A 324 15.98 -17.70 21.42
N ARG A 325 14.81 -17.80 22.05
CA ARG A 325 13.61 -18.41 21.48
C ARG A 325 12.44 -17.42 21.55
N TYR A 326 11.67 -17.36 20.47
CA TYR A 326 10.56 -16.41 20.29
C TYR A 326 9.57 -16.93 19.23
N GLY A 327 8.52 -16.17 18.98
CA GLY A 327 7.43 -16.49 18.05
C GLY A 327 6.23 -17.18 18.70
N ASP A 328 6.11 -17.13 20.04
CA ASP A 328 4.91 -17.55 20.75
C ASP A 328 4.05 -16.33 21.09
N LEU A 329 3.14 -15.97 20.19
CA LEU A 329 2.30 -14.77 20.34
C LEU A 329 1.36 -14.83 21.56
N THR A 330 1.16 -16.01 22.16
CA THR A 330 0.34 -16.20 23.35
C THR A 330 1.11 -16.11 24.67
N ALA A 331 2.45 -16.07 24.60
CA ALA A 331 3.29 -15.99 25.78
C ALA A 331 3.04 -14.70 26.58
N ALA A 332 2.99 -14.87 27.90
CA ALA A 332 3.03 -13.76 28.85
C ALA A 332 4.46 -13.21 28.96
N PRO A 333 4.63 -11.90 29.25
CA PRO A 333 5.95 -11.32 29.46
C PRO A 333 6.67 -12.02 30.62
N PRO A 334 7.99 -12.30 30.49
CA PRO A 334 8.75 -12.86 31.59
C PRO A 334 8.88 -11.81 32.71
N ARG A 335 8.95 -12.27 33.95
CA ARG A 335 9.20 -11.42 35.12
C ARG A 335 10.46 -11.91 35.79
N PHE A 336 11.45 -11.03 35.90
CA PHE A 336 12.72 -11.32 36.55
C PHE A 336 12.97 -10.28 37.64
N ASP A 337 13.62 -10.70 38.73
CA ASP A 337 14.07 -9.79 39.80
C ASP A 337 15.08 -8.75 39.30
N LEU A 338 15.64 -8.97 38.10
CA LEU A 338 16.53 -8.06 37.40
C LEU A 338 15.92 -6.65 37.22
N GLU A 339 14.58 -6.52 37.17
CA GLU A 339 13.89 -5.23 37.12
C GLU A 339 14.31 -4.29 38.26
N ALA A 340 14.65 -4.83 39.45
CA ALA A 340 15.12 -4.03 40.58
C ALA A 340 16.48 -3.33 40.33
N MET A 341 17.24 -3.79 39.33
CA MET A 341 18.55 -3.23 38.99
C MET A 341 18.49 -2.19 37.87
N ARG A 342 17.32 -1.94 37.25
CA ARG A 342 17.16 -1.10 36.06
C ARG A 342 17.86 0.26 36.15
N ASP A 343 17.70 0.96 37.26
CA ASP A 343 18.25 2.31 37.46
C ASP A 343 19.75 2.31 37.75
N SER A 344 20.31 1.14 38.09
CA SER A 344 21.74 0.95 38.38
C SER A 344 22.57 0.47 37.18
N ILE A 345 21.93 0.16 36.04
CA ILE A 345 22.63 -0.34 34.84
C ILE A 345 23.46 0.80 34.22
N ASP A 346 24.78 0.72 34.36
CA ASP A 346 25.70 1.60 33.65
C ASP A 346 25.86 1.14 32.20
N VAL A 347 25.15 1.81 31.30
CA VAL A 347 25.14 1.51 29.87
C VAL A 347 26.53 1.64 29.23
N SER A 348 27.46 2.40 29.84
CA SER A 348 28.83 2.56 29.32
C SER A 348 29.71 1.33 29.51
N LEU A 349 29.36 0.45 30.44
CA LEU A 349 30.10 -0.77 30.76
C LEU A 349 29.58 -2.01 30.02
N LEU A 350 28.51 -1.86 29.25
CA LEU A 350 27.88 -2.98 28.53
C LEU A 350 28.70 -3.36 27.30
N ARG A 351 28.83 -4.66 27.09
CA ARG A 351 29.48 -5.20 25.89
C ARG A 351 28.44 -5.53 24.82
N GLU A 352 28.76 -5.31 23.56
CA GLU A 352 27.83 -5.56 22.46
C GLU A 352 27.79 -7.06 22.11
N ALA A 353 26.63 -7.67 22.34
CA ALA A 353 26.30 -8.98 21.83
C ALA A 353 25.66 -8.85 20.44
N THR A 354 25.82 -9.88 19.62
CA THR A 354 25.33 -9.88 18.24
C THR A 354 24.45 -11.08 17.96
N TRP A 355 23.41 -10.85 17.17
CA TRP A 355 22.55 -11.91 16.68
C TRP A 355 23.26 -12.74 15.61
N GLN A 356 23.07 -14.05 15.68
CA GLN A 356 23.35 -14.96 14.58
C GLN A 356 22.08 -15.16 13.72
N PRO A 357 22.19 -15.73 12.50
CA PRO A 357 21.05 -16.00 11.65
C PRO A 357 19.96 -16.85 12.34
N PRO A 358 18.67 -16.64 12.01
CA PRO A 358 17.55 -17.37 12.60
C PRO A 358 17.45 -18.81 12.11
N ARG A 359 17.02 -19.68 13.02
CA ARG A 359 16.61 -21.06 12.76
C ARG A 359 15.10 -21.18 13.02
N VAL A 360 14.39 -21.79 12.08
CA VAL A 360 12.99 -22.19 12.27
C VAL A 360 12.98 -23.45 13.12
N LEU A 361 12.19 -23.46 14.20
CA LEU A 361 11.94 -24.68 14.97
C LEU A 361 10.84 -25.47 14.25
N ALA A 362 11.07 -26.75 13.97
CA ALA A 362 10.07 -27.62 13.33
C ALA A 362 8.88 -27.82 14.27
N GLU A 363 7.65 -27.87 13.72
CA GLU A 363 6.41 -28.07 14.49
C GLU A 363 6.39 -29.36 15.34
N SER A 364 7.36 -30.28 15.21
CA SER A 364 7.35 -31.57 15.93
C SER A 364 7.67 -31.47 17.42
N ASP A 365 8.17 -30.33 17.93
CA ASP A 365 8.36 -30.12 19.38
C ASP A 365 7.19 -29.36 20.03
N ALA A 366 6.15 -29.01 19.25
CA ALA A 366 4.93 -28.38 19.73
C ALA A 366 3.76 -29.39 19.64
N THR A 367 3.40 -30.04 20.74
CA THR A 367 2.12 -30.76 20.85
C THR A 367 0.95 -29.76 20.91
N GLY A 368 0.62 -29.22 19.75
CA GLY A 368 -0.63 -28.53 19.45
C GLY A 368 -0.44 -27.66 18.22
N GLY A 369 -1.08 -28.12 17.15
CA GLY A 369 -0.92 -27.60 15.80
C GLY A 369 -1.25 -26.12 15.66
N ALA A 370 -0.93 -25.63 14.47
CA ALA A 370 -1.39 -24.37 13.92
C ALA A 370 -2.83 -24.06 14.38
N PRO A 371 -3.17 -22.77 14.63
CA PRO A 371 -4.53 -22.40 15.00
C PRO A 371 -5.50 -23.10 14.05
N ALA A 372 -6.44 -23.85 14.63
CA ALA A 372 -7.44 -24.59 13.87
C ALA A 372 -8.33 -23.59 13.17
N PHE A 373 -7.91 -23.09 12.00
CA PHE A 373 -8.79 -22.38 11.10
C PHE A 373 -9.96 -23.32 10.81
N PRO A 374 -11.21 -22.83 10.83
CA PRO A 374 -12.34 -23.61 10.35
C PRO A 374 -12.08 -23.94 8.88
N ALA A 375 -11.48 -25.11 8.67
CA ALA A 375 -10.85 -25.50 7.42
C ALA A 375 -11.87 -25.58 6.28
N VAL A 376 -13.11 -25.88 6.65
CA VAL A 376 -14.20 -26.14 5.73
C VAL A 376 -15.54 -25.79 6.40
N GLY A 377 -16.37 -25.03 5.71
CA GLY A 377 -17.73 -24.65 6.09
C GLY A 377 -18.79 -25.62 5.57
N ALA A 378 -20.05 -25.18 5.57
CA ALA A 378 -21.19 -26.01 5.18
C ALA A 378 -21.13 -26.46 3.71
N ALA A 379 -21.66 -27.66 3.44
CA ALA A 379 -21.89 -28.16 2.10
C ALA A 379 -22.84 -27.24 1.32
N ILE A 380 -22.60 -27.09 0.02
CA ILE A 380 -23.46 -26.32 -0.87
C ILE A 380 -23.68 -27.04 -2.19
N ASP A 381 -24.90 -27.00 -2.69
CA ASP A 381 -25.24 -27.58 -3.99
C ASP A 381 -24.64 -26.74 -5.13
N THR A 382 -23.50 -27.19 -5.65
CA THR A 382 -22.77 -26.51 -6.73
C THR A 382 -23.48 -26.63 -8.09
N THR A 383 -24.46 -27.52 -8.23
CA THR A 383 -25.18 -27.70 -9.51
C THR A 383 -26.07 -26.51 -9.84
N LYS A 384 -26.43 -25.69 -8.84
CA LYS A 384 -27.24 -24.47 -9.01
C LYS A 384 -26.46 -23.23 -9.44
N PHE A 385 -25.13 -23.34 -9.54
CA PHE A 385 -24.27 -22.25 -10.02
C PHE A 385 -24.09 -22.33 -11.53
N ARG A 386 -24.14 -21.18 -12.21
CA ARG A 386 -24.00 -21.10 -13.67
C ARG A 386 -22.55 -21.17 -14.13
N HIS A 387 -21.61 -20.81 -13.26
CA HIS A 387 -20.20 -20.68 -13.61
C HIS A 387 -19.34 -21.38 -12.56
N THR A 388 -18.34 -22.11 -13.03
CA THR A 388 -17.33 -22.77 -12.19
C THR A 388 -15.94 -22.55 -12.78
N ARG A 389 -14.95 -22.34 -11.90
CA ARG A 389 -13.54 -22.13 -12.25
C ARG A 389 -12.66 -22.90 -11.27
N ASP A 390 -11.65 -23.58 -11.78
CA ASP A 390 -10.67 -24.24 -10.90
C ASP A 390 -9.68 -23.21 -10.36
N ILE A 391 -9.23 -23.42 -9.12
CA ILE A 391 -8.15 -22.66 -8.51
C ILE A 391 -6.91 -23.56 -8.57
N ALA A 392 -6.14 -23.40 -9.65
CA ALA A 392 -5.07 -24.32 -10.05
C ALA A 392 -3.86 -24.34 -9.11
N ASP A 393 -3.59 -23.23 -8.41
CA ASP A 393 -2.55 -23.23 -7.38
C ASP A 393 -2.98 -24.21 -6.27
N THR A 394 -2.09 -25.08 -5.81
CA THR A 394 -2.33 -26.07 -4.75
C THR A 394 -1.52 -25.77 -3.47
N SER A 395 -0.86 -24.60 -3.41
CA SER A 395 -0.12 -24.14 -2.24
C SER A 395 -1.06 -24.02 -1.03
N GLY A 396 -0.60 -24.49 0.12
CA GLY A 396 -1.28 -24.28 1.40
C GLY A 396 -0.99 -22.90 1.98
N GLY A 397 -1.77 -22.50 2.99
CA GLY A 397 -1.61 -21.23 3.70
C GLY A 397 -2.63 -20.17 3.30
N LEU A 398 -2.34 -18.91 3.63
CA LEU A 398 -3.20 -17.77 3.31
C LEU A 398 -3.02 -17.36 1.84
N LEU A 399 -4.11 -17.39 1.09
CA LEU A 399 -4.16 -17.08 -0.34
C LEU A 399 -5.08 -15.89 -0.58
N ALA A 400 -4.81 -15.16 -1.65
CA ALA A 400 -5.67 -14.09 -2.14
C ALA A 400 -6.03 -14.34 -3.62
N LEU A 401 -7.33 -14.43 -3.91
CA LEU A 401 -7.84 -14.63 -5.27
C LEU A 401 -8.48 -13.33 -5.78
N PRO A 402 -7.83 -12.57 -6.69
CA PRO A 402 -8.44 -11.41 -7.32
C PRO A 402 -9.68 -11.79 -8.12
N LEU A 403 -10.72 -10.95 -8.04
CA LEU A 403 -11.94 -11.10 -8.83
C LEU A 403 -11.80 -10.33 -10.14
N ASP A 404 -11.82 -11.05 -11.25
CA ASP A 404 -11.72 -10.46 -12.58
C ASP A 404 -13.07 -9.97 -13.14
N ALA A 405 -13.04 -9.38 -14.33
CA ALA A 405 -14.23 -8.83 -14.98
C ALA A 405 -15.35 -9.85 -15.21
N ALA A 406 -15.03 -11.15 -15.37
CA ALA A 406 -16.05 -12.18 -15.55
C ALA A 406 -16.85 -12.35 -14.25
N VAL A 407 -16.18 -12.45 -13.11
CA VAL A 407 -16.85 -12.55 -11.81
C VAL A 407 -17.62 -11.26 -11.49
N LEU A 408 -17.04 -10.09 -11.77
CA LEU A 408 -17.72 -8.80 -11.55
C LEU A 408 -19.02 -8.66 -12.36
N SER A 409 -19.06 -9.21 -13.57
CA SER A 409 -20.23 -9.17 -14.47
C SER A 409 -21.27 -10.24 -14.18
N ARG A 410 -20.83 -11.47 -13.88
CA ARG A 410 -21.70 -12.67 -13.87
C ARG A 410 -22.04 -13.17 -12.47
N SER A 411 -21.53 -12.51 -11.43
CA SER A 411 -22.02 -12.65 -10.06
C SER A 411 -23.04 -11.55 -9.75
N ARG A 412 -23.61 -11.57 -8.55
CA ARG A 412 -24.43 -10.47 -8.02
C ARG A 412 -23.61 -9.21 -7.69
N GLY A 413 -22.28 -9.29 -7.83
CA GLY A 413 -21.37 -8.14 -7.79
C GLY A 413 -21.23 -7.47 -6.42
N PRO A 414 -20.52 -6.32 -6.37
CA PRO A 414 -20.20 -5.65 -5.10
C PRO A 414 -21.41 -5.06 -4.38
N ALA A 415 -22.45 -4.62 -5.12
CA ALA A 415 -23.68 -4.09 -4.51
C ALA A 415 -24.41 -5.13 -3.64
N ALA A 416 -24.26 -6.41 -3.95
CA ALA A 416 -24.75 -7.53 -3.15
C ALA A 416 -23.64 -8.24 -2.36
N ARG A 417 -22.48 -7.60 -2.16
CA ARG A 417 -21.30 -8.19 -1.49
C ARG A 417 -20.93 -9.58 -2.00
N PHE A 418 -21.00 -9.78 -3.32
CA PHE A 418 -20.71 -11.05 -3.97
C PHE A 418 -21.53 -12.21 -3.37
N ALA A 419 -22.83 -11.97 -3.15
CA ALA A 419 -23.70 -12.87 -2.40
C ALA A 419 -23.75 -14.31 -2.91
N ASP A 420 -23.45 -14.51 -4.18
CA ASP A 420 -23.49 -15.77 -4.87
C ASP A 420 -22.10 -16.32 -5.23
N VAL A 421 -21.02 -15.68 -4.81
CA VAL A 421 -19.66 -16.20 -5.03
C VAL A 421 -19.34 -17.19 -3.91
N ARG A 422 -18.79 -18.36 -4.21
CA ARG A 422 -18.31 -19.31 -3.21
C ARG A 422 -17.00 -19.96 -3.65
N ILE A 423 -16.12 -20.21 -2.70
CA ILE A 423 -14.99 -21.12 -2.87
C ILE A 423 -15.42 -22.46 -2.28
N VAL A 424 -15.24 -23.56 -2.99
CA VAL A 424 -15.62 -24.91 -2.54
C VAL A 424 -14.51 -25.91 -2.76
N ASP A 425 -14.42 -26.91 -1.89
CA ASP A 425 -13.55 -28.08 -2.07
C ASP A 425 -14.16 -29.11 -3.04
N ARG A 426 -13.43 -30.22 -3.26
CA ARG A 426 -13.91 -31.36 -4.07
C ARG A 426 -15.19 -32.02 -3.52
N THR A 427 -15.46 -31.89 -2.23
CA THR A 427 -16.65 -32.42 -1.55
C THR A 427 -17.81 -31.42 -1.53
N ASN A 428 -17.71 -30.33 -2.30
CA ASN A 428 -18.69 -29.24 -2.37
C ASN A 428 -18.93 -28.54 -1.04
N ARG A 429 -17.94 -28.54 -0.15
CA ARG A 429 -18.02 -27.77 1.08
C ARG A 429 -17.32 -26.44 0.93
N GLN A 430 -17.92 -25.40 1.50
CA GLN A 430 -17.46 -24.03 1.34
C GLN A 430 -16.11 -23.83 2.04
N ILE A 431 -15.21 -23.07 1.43
CA ILE A 431 -14.02 -22.54 2.08
C ILE A 431 -14.33 -21.12 2.53
N PRO A 432 -14.30 -20.84 3.84
CA PRO A 432 -14.48 -19.48 4.36
C PRO A 432 -13.48 -18.50 3.74
N TYR A 433 -13.95 -17.30 3.41
CA TYR A 433 -13.11 -16.23 2.87
C TYR A 433 -13.56 -14.86 3.35
N LEU A 434 -12.64 -13.90 3.29
CA LEU A 434 -12.89 -12.48 3.52
C LEU A 434 -12.87 -11.74 2.17
N VAL A 435 -13.88 -10.90 1.93
CA VAL A 435 -13.88 -9.99 0.77
C VAL A 435 -13.01 -8.79 1.11
N GLU A 436 -12.06 -8.50 0.25
CA GLU A 436 -11.19 -7.33 0.34
C GLU A 436 -11.39 -6.43 -0.87
N ARG A 437 -11.83 -5.20 -0.63
CA ARG A 437 -11.84 -4.12 -1.62
C ARG A 437 -10.46 -3.48 -1.70
N ARG A 438 -9.98 -3.25 -2.92
CA ARG A 438 -8.69 -2.62 -3.18
C ARG A 438 -8.88 -1.21 -3.71
N ASP A 439 -7.97 -0.31 -3.38
CA ASP A 439 -7.94 1.04 -3.95
C ASP A 439 -7.38 1.04 -5.39
N GLU A 440 -6.43 0.13 -5.69
CA GLU A 440 -5.98 -0.16 -7.06
C GLU A 440 -7.16 -0.58 -7.96
N PRO A 441 -7.40 0.09 -9.10
CA PRO A 441 -8.46 -0.32 -10.03
C PRO A 441 -8.10 -1.60 -10.79
N LEU A 442 -9.10 -2.41 -11.11
CA LEU A 442 -8.96 -3.46 -12.12
C LEU A 442 -8.91 -2.79 -13.49
N SER A 443 -7.71 -2.73 -14.07
CA SER A 443 -7.43 -2.07 -15.34
C SER A 443 -7.45 -3.07 -16.50
N ILE A 444 -8.25 -2.79 -17.53
CA ILE A 444 -8.40 -3.63 -18.71
C ILE A 444 -8.29 -2.76 -19.95
N ASP A 445 -7.30 -3.03 -20.81
CA ASP A 445 -7.25 -2.40 -22.12
C ASP A 445 -8.39 -2.99 -22.98
N VAL A 446 -9.24 -2.12 -23.52
CA VAL A 446 -10.41 -2.51 -24.31
C VAL A 446 -10.21 -2.09 -25.77
N PRO A 447 -10.60 -2.93 -26.75
CA PRO A 447 -10.50 -2.55 -28.15
C PRO A 447 -11.32 -1.30 -28.44
N ILE A 448 -10.70 -0.36 -29.15
CA ILE A 448 -11.35 0.83 -29.72
C ILE A 448 -11.03 0.89 -31.21
N ALA A 449 -12.04 1.18 -32.03
CA ALA A 449 -11.89 1.35 -33.47
C ALA A 449 -12.86 2.40 -33.99
N VAL A 450 -12.57 3.02 -35.13
CA VAL A 450 -13.54 3.87 -35.83
C VAL A 450 -14.77 3.03 -36.18
N ALA A 451 -15.96 3.59 -35.95
CA ALA A 451 -17.22 2.93 -36.23
C ALA A 451 -17.46 2.79 -37.74
N THR A 452 -18.15 1.72 -38.14
CA THR A 452 -18.59 1.59 -39.54
C THR A 452 -19.71 2.60 -39.84
N ASP A 453 -19.94 2.89 -41.12
CA ASP A 453 -21.02 3.80 -41.55
C ASP A 453 -22.38 3.37 -40.99
N GLN A 454 -22.65 2.06 -40.92
CA GLN A 454 -23.88 1.53 -40.33
C GLN A 454 -23.99 1.89 -38.84
N GLN A 455 -22.90 1.72 -38.07
CA GLN A 455 -22.88 2.04 -36.64
C GLN A 455 -22.98 3.56 -36.40
N ALA A 456 -22.31 4.36 -37.23
CA ALA A 456 -22.32 5.82 -37.16
C ALA A 456 -23.64 6.45 -37.68
N SER A 457 -24.37 5.79 -38.58
CA SER A 457 -25.60 6.32 -39.23
C SER A 457 -26.73 6.71 -38.27
N SER A 458 -26.72 6.17 -37.05
CA SER A 458 -27.68 6.49 -35.99
C SER A 458 -27.33 7.78 -35.23
N LEU A 459 -26.05 8.18 -35.24
CA LEU A 459 -25.48 9.36 -34.59
C LEU A 459 -25.27 10.53 -35.57
N ALA A 460 -25.05 10.21 -36.85
CA ALA A 460 -24.76 11.16 -37.93
C ALA A 460 -25.99 11.97 -38.43
N ARG A 461 -27.18 11.76 -37.85
CA ARG A 461 -28.45 12.34 -38.34
C ARG A 461 -28.77 13.75 -37.86
N THR A 462 -27.87 14.45 -37.19
CA THR A 462 -28.08 15.86 -36.84
C THR A 462 -27.50 16.74 -37.95
N PRO A 463 -28.32 17.39 -38.79
CA PRO A 463 -27.81 18.22 -39.89
C PRO A 463 -26.91 19.33 -39.35
N GLY A 464 -25.73 19.51 -39.95
CA GLY A 464 -24.76 20.54 -39.58
C GLY A 464 -23.80 20.18 -38.43
N VAL A 465 -23.86 18.96 -37.88
CA VAL A 465 -22.93 18.50 -36.84
C VAL A 465 -21.96 17.47 -37.40
N ASN A 466 -20.68 17.84 -37.51
CA ASN A 466 -19.61 16.93 -37.94
C ASN A 466 -19.11 16.12 -36.74
N ARG A 467 -19.21 14.79 -36.83
CA ARG A 467 -18.84 13.89 -35.73
C ARG A 467 -18.00 12.73 -36.24
N SER A 468 -16.95 12.39 -35.49
CA SER A 468 -16.33 11.08 -35.58
C SER A 468 -16.95 10.14 -34.53
N VAL A 469 -17.07 8.86 -34.87
CA VAL A 469 -17.66 7.85 -33.98
C VAL A 469 -16.69 6.69 -33.85
N TYR A 470 -16.44 6.25 -32.62
CA TYR A 470 -15.63 5.10 -32.28
C TYR A 470 -16.47 4.04 -31.56
N VAL A 471 -16.15 2.77 -31.77
CA VAL A 471 -16.75 1.63 -31.06
C VAL A 471 -15.75 1.13 -30.03
N ILE A 472 -16.21 1.01 -28.79
CA ILE A 472 -15.44 0.50 -27.66
C ILE A 472 -16.07 -0.82 -27.21
N ARG A 473 -15.26 -1.87 -27.15
CA ARG A 473 -15.73 -3.24 -26.87
C ARG A 473 -15.34 -3.67 -25.46
N PHE A 474 -16.30 -3.68 -24.55
CA PHE A 474 -16.14 -4.23 -23.21
C PHE A 474 -16.11 -5.77 -23.25
N PRO A 475 -15.37 -6.42 -22.33
CA PRO A 475 -15.24 -7.87 -22.31
C PRO A 475 -16.54 -8.58 -21.91
N TYR A 476 -17.38 -7.93 -21.10
CA TYR A 476 -18.66 -8.47 -20.63
C TYR A 476 -19.71 -7.35 -20.50
N PRO A 477 -21.00 -7.65 -20.71
CA PRO A 477 -22.08 -6.75 -20.33
C PRO A 477 -22.28 -6.80 -18.80
N GLY A 478 -23.01 -5.84 -18.25
CA GLY A 478 -23.38 -5.83 -16.82
C GLY A 478 -22.23 -5.58 -15.86
N LEU A 479 -21.08 -5.10 -16.34
CA LEU A 479 -19.96 -4.74 -15.46
C LEU A 479 -20.37 -3.65 -14.46
N PRO A 480 -19.84 -3.65 -13.23
CA PRO A 480 -20.12 -2.60 -12.26
C PRO A 480 -19.69 -1.24 -12.80
N ALA A 481 -20.32 -0.17 -12.29
CA ALA A 481 -19.94 1.19 -12.63
C ALA A 481 -18.42 1.40 -12.45
N GLY A 482 -17.80 2.08 -13.41
CA GLY A 482 -16.35 2.26 -13.48
C GLY A 482 -16.00 3.54 -14.22
N ALA A 483 -14.81 3.57 -14.81
CA ALA A 483 -14.36 4.69 -15.64
C ALA A 483 -13.67 4.20 -16.90
N LEU A 484 -13.76 4.98 -17.96
CA LEU A 484 -13.04 4.77 -19.20
C LEU A 484 -11.99 5.87 -19.35
N ALA A 485 -10.73 5.47 -19.44
CA ALA A 485 -9.62 6.35 -19.75
C ALA A 485 -9.31 6.28 -21.26
N LEU A 486 -9.40 7.42 -21.94
CA LEU A 486 -9.18 7.58 -23.37
C LEU A 486 -7.88 8.35 -23.61
N GLN A 487 -7.08 7.92 -24.58
CA GLN A 487 -5.86 8.63 -24.99
C GLN A 487 -5.92 9.04 -26.46
N THR A 488 -5.31 10.18 -26.77
CA THR A 488 -5.16 10.70 -28.13
C THR A 488 -3.70 11.01 -28.41
N SER A 489 -3.30 10.89 -29.67
CA SER A 489 -1.99 11.38 -30.13
C SER A 489 -1.98 12.87 -30.43
N ALA A 490 -3.15 13.52 -30.53
CA ALA A 490 -3.25 14.95 -30.78
C ALA A 490 -2.62 15.78 -29.65
N ARG A 491 -2.08 16.94 -30.01
CA ARG A 491 -1.39 17.85 -29.09
C ARG A 491 -2.16 19.14 -28.84
N ILE A 492 -2.91 19.65 -29.81
CA ILE A 492 -3.74 20.84 -29.64
C ILE A 492 -5.13 20.53 -30.14
N PHE A 493 -6.13 20.58 -29.25
CA PHE A 493 -7.53 20.34 -29.59
C PHE A 493 -8.46 20.78 -28.46
N GLN A 494 -9.73 20.97 -28.81
CA GLN A 494 -10.84 21.02 -27.88
C GLN A 494 -12.02 20.30 -28.54
N ARG A 495 -12.60 19.32 -27.85
CA ARG A 495 -13.72 18.50 -28.34
C ARG A 495 -14.75 18.25 -27.26
N ILE A 496 -16.01 18.14 -27.65
CA ILE A 496 -17.05 17.55 -26.80
C ILE A 496 -17.12 16.07 -27.14
N VAL A 497 -17.10 15.23 -26.11
CA VAL A 497 -17.02 13.78 -26.23
C VAL A 497 -18.19 13.18 -25.46
N ASP A 498 -19.04 12.45 -26.16
CA ASP A 498 -20.18 11.73 -25.60
C ASP A 498 -19.92 10.23 -25.68
N ILE A 499 -20.18 9.51 -24.58
CA ILE A 499 -20.16 8.05 -24.55
C ILE A 499 -21.56 7.51 -24.23
N GLY A 500 -21.97 6.47 -24.93
CA GLY A 500 -23.30 5.90 -24.77
C GLY A 500 -23.48 4.58 -25.50
N VAL A 501 -24.72 4.12 -25.56
CA VAL A 501 -25.10 2.93 -26.33
C VAL A 501 -26.25 3.25 -27.28
N LEU A 502 -26.30 2.53 -28.39
CA LEU A 502 -27.45 2.60 -29.28
C LEU A 502 -28.59 1.72 -28.72
N ARG A 503 -29.71 2.35 -28.40
CA ARG A 503 -30.92 1.66 -27.95
C ARG A 503 -31.85 1.42 -29.14
N PRO A 504 -32.46 0.23 -29.26
CA PRO A 504 -33.48 -0.01 -30.28
C PRO A 504 -34.74 0.82 -30.00
N PRO A 505 -35.63 0.98 -30.99
CA PRO A 505 -36.96 1.55 -30.77
C PRO A 505 -37.69 0.88 -29.61
N ASP A 506 -38.42 1.66 -28.83
CA ASP A 506 -39.27 1.20 -27.73
C ASP A 506 -40.64 1.88 -27.77
N ARG A 507 -41.47 1.65 -26.74
CA ARG A 507 -42.82 2.25 -26.67
C ARG A 507 -42.80 3.79 -26.61
N ARG A 508 -41.70 4.40 -26.20
CA ARG A 508 -41.54 5.86 -26.03
C ARG A 508 -40.83 6.50 -27.23
N ARG A 509 -39.96 5.77 -27.93
CA ARG A 509 -39.19 6.26 -29.08
C ARG A 509 -39.33 5.30 -30.27
N ARG A 510 -39.91 5.80 -31.36
CA ARG A 510 -40.16 5.01 -32.58
C ARG A 510 -38.89 4.66 -33.36
N ASP A 511 -37.81 5.40 -33.14
CA ASP A 511 -36.51 5.19 -33.78
C ASP A 511 -35.45 4.78 -32.77
N ALA A 512 -34.41 4.09 -33.26
CA ALA A 512 -33.22 3.83 -32.46
C ALA A 512 -32.59 5.15 -32.03
N TRP A 513 -32.06 5.21 -30.80
CA TRP A 513 -31.55 6.44 -30.23
C TRP A 513 -30.27 6.22 -29.46
N PHE A 514 -29.42 7.23 -29.46
CA PHE A 514 -28.16 7.21 -28.71
C PHE A 514 -28.41 7.61 -27.26
N ASP A 515 -28.25 6.65 -26.36
CA ASP A 515 -28.38 6.80 -24.92
C ASP A 515 -27.06 7.27 -24.33
N VAL A 516 -26.89 8.59 -24.25
CA VAL A 516 -25.71 9.25 -23.69
C VAL A 516 -25.65 8.95 -22.20
N MET A 517 -24.55 8.31 -21.79
CA MET A 517 -24.30 7.92 -20.40
C MET A 517 -23.36 8.88 -19.70
N ALA A 518 -22.41 9.45 -20.44
CA ALA A 518 -21.53 10.50 -19.96
C ALA A 518 -21.12 11.41 -21.12
N ALA A 519 -20.90 12.68 -20.80
CA ALA A 519 -20.44 13.71 -21.71
C ALA A 519 -19.30 14.49 -21.03
N SER A 520 -18.29 14.89 -21.78
CA SER A 520 -17.18 15.70 -21.26
C SER A 520 -16.56 16.56 -22.34
N THR A 521 -15.98 17.69 -21.95
CA THR A 521 -15.06 18.44 -22.81
C THR A 521 -13.65 17.90 -22.63
N TRP A 522 -12.96 17.57 -23.73
CA TRP A 522 -11.56 17.17 -23.74
C TRP A 522 -10.74 18.24 -24.45
N ARG A 523 -9.73 18.76 -23.76
CA ARG A 523 -8.92 19.87 -24.24
C ARG A 523 -7.45 19.65 -23.93
N HIS A 524 -6.61 20.02 -24.89
CA HIS A 524 -5.18 20.22 -24.70
C HIS A 524 -4.70 21.36 -25.59
N ALA A 525 -3.76 22.19 -25.11
CA ALA A 525 -3.33 23.39 -25.82
C ALA A 525 -1.81 23.59 -25.83
N ASP A 526 -1.05 22.52 -25.56
CA ASP A 526 0.42 22.55 -25.54
C ASP A 526 0.97 21.57 -26.58
N GLN A 527 1.81 22.07 -27.49
CA GLN A 527 2.39 21.27 -28.56
C GLN A 527 3.55 20.38 -28.08
N GLN A 528 4.22 20.75 -26.99
CA GLN A 528 5.44 20.11 -26.50
C GLN A 528 5.14 18.93 -25.57
N THR A 529 3.97 18.91 -24.96
CA THR A 529 3.56 17.88 -23.99
C THR A 529 2.49 16.96 -24.56
N SER A 530 2.41 15.73 -24.04
CA SER A 530 1.34 14.81 -24.43
C SER A 530 0.03 15.22 -23.77
N ALA A 531 -1.08 15.11 -24.50
CA ALA A 531 -2.39 15.40 -23.95
C ALA A 531 -2.72 14.45 -22.79
N PRO A 532 -3.26 14.96 -21.67
CA PRO A 532 -3.72 14.12 -20.58
C PRO A 532 -4.87 13.23 -21.05
N ALA A 533 -4.93 12.02 -20.51
CA ALA A 533 -6.02 11.11 -20.83
C ALA A 533 -7.36 11.65 -20.31
N LEU A 534 -8.42 11.56 -21.12
CA LEU A 534 -9.77 11.86 -20.67
C LEU A 534 -10.31 10.67 -19.88
N THR A 535 -10.70 10.87 -18.62
CA THR A 535 -11.34 9.84 -17.81
C THR A 535 -12.83 10.16 -17.66
N MET A 536 -13.70 9.31 -18.18
CA MET A 536 -15.16 9.44 -18.09
C MET A 536 -15.73 8.34 -17.20
N ARG A 537 -16.59 8.68 -16.23
CA ARG A 537 -17.32 7.66 -15.46
C ARG A 537 -18.38 7.02 -16.34
N VAL A 538 -18.47 5.68 -16.29
CA VAL A 538 -19.45 4.91 -17.05
C VAL A 538 -20.27 4.09 -16.06
N PRO A 539 -21.61 4.16 -16.09
CA PRO A 539 -22.48 3.35 -15.23
C PRO A 539 -22.42 1.87 -15.63
N THR A 540 -23.15 1.02 -14.94
CA THR A 540 -23.36 -0.37 -15.40
C THR A 540 -24.15 -0.38 -16.71
N VAL A 541 -23.61 -1.07 -17.72
CA VAL A 541 -24.17 -1.14 -19.08
C VAL A 541 -24.50 -2.57 -19.44
N ASP A 542 -25.71 -2.83 -19.95
CA ASP A 542 -26.21 -4.15 -20.38
C ASP A 542 -25.67 -4.62 -21.74
N LYS A 543 -24.73 -3.87 -22.33
CA LYS A 543 -24.12 -4.10 -23.64
C LYS A 543 -22.61 -4.16 -23.52
N THR A 544 -21.99 -4.87 -24.47
CA THR A 544 -20.54 -4.92 -24.63
C THR A 544 -20.02 -3.85 -25.59
N GLU A 545 -20.86 -3.34 -26.49
CA GLU A 545 -20.46 -2.30 -27.44
C GLU A 545 -20.97 -0.93 -26.98
N LEU A 546 -20.04 -0.02 -26.73
CA LEU A 546 -20.31 1.39 -26.46
C LEU A 546 -19.86 2.21 -27.67
N LEU A 547 -20.57 3.29 -27.94
CA LEU A 547 -20.19 4.27 -28.96
C LEU A 547 -19.66 5.52 -28.28
N LEU A 548 -18.53 5.99 -28.78
CA LEU A 548 -17.91 7.27 -28.43
C LEU A 548 -18.13 8.22 -29.61
N ALA A 549 -18.94 9.26 -29.43
CA ALA A 549 -19.13 10.31 -30.41
C ALA A 549 -18.28 11.52 -30.03
N VAL A 550 -17.47 12.00 -30.97
CA VAL A 550 -16.64 13.20 -30.79
C VAL A 550 -17.18 14.28 -31.73
N ASP A 551 -17.55 15.42 -31.15
CA ASP A 551 -17.94 16.60 -31.93
C ASP A 551 -16.69 17.30 -32.46
N GLU A 552 -16.49 17.22 -33.77
CA GLU A 552 -15.31 17.75 -34.45
C GLU A 552 -15.45 19.23 -34.82
N GLY A 553 -16.67 19.75 -34.89
CA GLY A 553 -16.95 21.02 -35.56
C GLY A 553 -16.31 21.06 -36.96
N ASP A 554 -15.62 22.15 -37.27
CA ASP A 554 -14.93 22.33 -38.56
C ASP A 554 -13.53 21.70 -38.61
N ASN A 555 -13.15 20.90 -37.62
CA ASN A 555 -11.81 20.32 -37.54
C ASN A 555 -11.75 18.90 -38.13
N ALA A 556 -10.52 18.42 -38.35
CA ALA A 556 -10.27 17.02 -38.66
C ALA A 556 -10.59 16.10 -37.45
N PRO A 557 -10.98 14.83 -37.70
CA PRO A 557 -11.26 13.84 -36.67
C PRO A 557 -10.15 13.71 -35.61
N LEU A 558 -10.52 13.72 -34.33
CA LEU A 558 -9.57 13.56 -33.23
C LEU A 558 -9.08 12.09 -33.14
N PRO A 559 -7.79 11.78 -33.34
CA PRO A 559 -7.31 10.40 -33.29
C PRO A 559 -7.34 9.85 -31.85
N VAL A 560 -8.35 9.05 -31.51
CA VAL A 560 -8.40 8.30 -30.25
C VAL A 560 -7.64 6.99 -30.43
N VAL A 561 -6.52 6.84 -29.70
CA VAL A 561 -5.55 5.76 -29.92
C VAL A 561 -5.67 4.60 -28.95
N SER A 562 -6.25 4.83 -27.77
CA SER A 562 -6.47 3.78 -26.78
C SER A 562 -7.66 4.07 -25.89
N ALA A 563 -8.25 2.99 -25.37
CA ALA A 563 -9.30 3.02 -24.38
C ALA A 563 -8.99 1.97 -23.30
N ARG A 564 -9.08 2.38 -22.04
CA ARG A 564 -8.82 1.53 -20.88
C ARG A 564 -9.97 1.60 -19.91
N LEU A 565 -10.56 0.45 -19.62
CA LEU A 565 -11.62 0.31 -18.64
C LEU A 565 -11.02 0.12 -17.24
N LEU A 566 -11.45 0.95 -16.31
CA LEU A 566 -11.07 0.94 -14.89
C LEU A 566 -12.29 0.54 -14.07
N LEU A 567 -12.24 -0.65 -13.48
CA LEU A 567 -13.31 -1.22 -12.66
C LEU A 567 -12.91 -1.21 -11.18
N PRO A 568 -13.88 -1.20 -10.25
CA PRO A 568 -13.58 -1.46 -8.85
C PRO A 568 -12.97 -2.86 -8.69
N SER A 569 -11.95 -2.97 -7.84
CA SER A 569 -11.15 -4.19 -7.67
C SER A 569 -11.40 -4.84 -6.32
N TYR A 570 -11.49 -6.16 -6.33
CA TYR A 570 -11.74 -6.98 -5.15
C TYR A 570 -10.88 -8.24 -5.18
N ARG A 571 -10.52 -8.77 -4.02
CA ARG A 571 -9.92 -10.10 -3.88
C ARG A 571 -10.56 -10.85 -2.71
N LEU A 572 -10.54 -12.18 -2.77
CA LEU A 572 -10.97 -13.06 -1.70
C LEU A 572 -9.74 -13.55 -0.93
N ARG A 573 -9.61 -13.21 0.35
CA ARG A 573 -8.57 -13.77 1.23
C ARG A 573 -9.10 -15.01 1.93
N PHE A 574 -8.41 -16.14 1.84
CA PHE A 574 -8.84 -17.38 2.48
C PHE A 574 -7.67 -18.28 2.84
N PHE A 575 -7.86 -19.11 3.86
CA PHE A 575 -6.87 -20.12 4.22
C PHE A 575 -7.16 -21.42 3.47
N ARG A 576 -6.13 -22.02 2.87
CA ARG A 576 -6.21 -23.38 2.33
C ARG A 576 -5.53 -24.38 3.28
N PRO A 577 -6.31 -25.29 3.91
CA PRO A 577 -5.78 -26.49 4.53
C PRO A 577 -5.27 -27.43 3.42
N GLU A 578 -4.01 -27.86 3.53
CA GLU A 578 -3.20 -28.70 2.61
C GLU A 578 -3.81 -29.12 1.26
N LYS A 579 -3.14 -28.75 0.14
CA LYS A 579 -3.23 -29.28 -1.25
C LYS A 579 -4.62 -29.64 -1.82
N ASN A 580 -5.70 -29.21 -1.18
CA ASN A 580 -7.05 -29.46 -1.64
C ASN A 580 -7.30 -28.67 -2.93
N GLU A 581 -7.81 -29.37 -3.95
CA GLU A 581 -8.34 -28.69 -5.12
C GLU A 581 -9.57 -27.89 -4.74
N LEU A 582 -9.55 -26.62 -5.11
CA LEU A 582 -10.63 -25.70 -4.84
C LEU A 582 -11.22 -25.22 -6.16
N ARG A 583 -12.50 -24.89 -6.12
CA ARG A 583 -13.21 -24.26 -7.22
C ARG A 583 -13.88 -22.98 -6.75
N LEU A 584 -13.88 -21.97 -7.60
CA LEU A 584 -14.71 -20.80 -7.48
C LEU A 584 -16.01 -21.04 -8.24
N VAL A 585 -17.16 -20.87 -7.58
CA VAL A 585 -18.49 -21.00 -8.20
C VAL A 585 -19.30 -19.72 -8.00
N TYR A 586 -20.07 -19.31 -9.01
CA TYR A 586 -20.91 -18.09 -8.99
C TYR A 586 -22.03 -18.13 -10.04
N GLY A 587 -22.87 -17.09 -10.06
CA GLY A 587 -23.99 -16.92 -10.98
C GLY A 587 -25.30 -17.50 -10.46
N ARG A 588 -25.53 -17.45 -9.14
CA ARG A 588 -26.74 -17.97 -8.48
C ARG A 588 -27.52 -16.84 -7.81
N ASP A 589 -28.77 -16.60 -8.22
CA ASP A 589 -29.46 -15.35 -7.89
C ASP A 589 -30.19 -15.34 -6.52
N ASP A 590 -30.39 -16.52 -5.91
CA ASP A 590 -31.20 -16.75 -4.71
C ASP A 590 -30.39 -16.88 -3.41
N LEU A 591 -29.10 -16.51 -3.41
CA LEU A 591 -28.24 -16.59 -2.22
C LEU A 591 -28.07 -15.24 -1.50
N PRO A 592 -28.02 -15.23 -0.16
CA PRO A 592 -27.51 -14.10 0.62
C PRO A 592 -25.98 -14.09 0.66
N PRO A 593 -25.37 -12.93 1.02
CA PRO A 593 -23.95 -12.85 1.35
C PRO A 593 -23.51 -13.95 2.32
N PRO A 594 -22.39 -14.66 2.05
CA PRO A 594 -21.89 -15.64 2.98
C PRO A 594 -21.45 -14.94 4.26
N ARG A 595 -21.73 -15.59 5.40
CA ARG A 595 -21.27 -15.16 6.72
C ARG A 595 -20.41 -16.26 7.28
N TYR A 596 -19.15 -15.94 7.54
CA TYR A 596 -18.19 -16.87 8.08
C TYR A 596 -17.59 -16.31 9.36
N ASP A 597 -17.29 -17.20 10.31
CA ASP A 597 -16.53 -16.86 11.52
C ASP A 597 -15.07 -16.53 11.21
N LEU A 598 -14.63 -16.64 9.94
CA LEU A 598 -13.30 -16.21 9.51
C LEU A 598 -13.07 -14.71 9.78
N SER A 599 -14.14 -13.90 9.78
CA SER A 599 -14.06 -12.49 10.20
C SER A 599 -13.66 -12.33 11.68
N LEU A 600 -13.89 -13.33 12.54
CA LEU A 600 -13.42 -13.34 13.93
C LEU A 600 -11.91 -13.64 14.02
N LEU A 601 -11.36 -14.30 12.99
CA LEU A 601 -9.92 -14.56 12.83
C LEU A 601 -9.24 -13.46 11.99
N ALA A 602 -9.84 -12.27 11.92
CA ALA A 602 -9.28 -11.15 11.20
C ALA A 602 -7.82 -10.87 11.56
N PRO A 603 -7.38 -10.88 12.84
CA PRO A 603 -5.98 -10.63 13.15
C PRO A 603 -4.99 -11.67 12.59
N GLN A 604 -5.47 -12.85 12.17
CA GLN A 604 -4.65 -13.89 11.54
C GLN A 604 -4.75 -13.87 10.00
N VAL A 605 -5.85 -13.35 9.45
CA VAL A 605 -6.10 -13.23 7.99
C VAL A 605 -5.61 -11.87 7.46
N MET A 606 -5.76 -10.84 8.28
CA MET A 606 -5.19 -9.50 8.18
C MET A 606 -3.84 -9.53 8.89
N GLY A 607 -2.82 -8.90 8.34
CA GLY A 607 -1.44 -8.91 8.84
C GLY A 607 -0.57 -10.02 8.25
N ALA A 608 -1.12 -11.19 7.94
CA ALA A 608 -0.35 -12.23 7.26
C ALA A 608 -0.22 -11.95 5.75
N PRO A 609 0.96 -12.14 5.14
CA PRO A 609 1.11 -12.01 3.69
C PRO A 609 0.27 -13.08 2.99
N ALA A 610 -0.67 -12.65 2.16
CA ALA A 610 -1.48 -13.54 1.34
C ALA A 610 -0.83 -13.71 -0.03
N ARG A 611 -0.59 -14.96 -0.44
CA ARG A 611 -0.07 -15.23 -1.79
C ARG A 611 -1.18 -15.02 -2.81
N GLU A 612 -0.95 -14.13 -3.77
CA GLU A 612 -1.89 -13.87 -4.85
C GLU A 612 -1.90 -15.05 -5.84
N ILE A 613 -3.09 -15.55 -6.17
CA ILE A 613 -3.33 -16.69 -7.07
C ILE A 613 -4.41 -16.35 -8.09
N SER A 614 -4.54 -17.16 -9.14
CA SER A 614 -5.54 -16.96 -10.20
C SER A 614 -6.47 -18.16 -10.35
N ALA A 615 -7.72 -17.89 -10.74
CA ALA A 615 -8.66 -18.91 -11.16
C ALA A 615 -8.51 -19.17 -12.67
N SER A 616 -8.57 -20.44 -13.07
CA SER A 616 -8.59 -20.88 -14.46
C SER A 616 -9.77 -20.28 -15.24
N PRO A 617 -9.78 -20.29 -16.58
CA PRO A 617 -10.91 -19.81 -17.37
C PRO A 617 -12.24 -20.44 -16.97
N GLU A 618 -13.32 -19.69 -17.16
CA GLU A 618 -14.68 -20.10 -16.82
C GLU A 618 -15.17 -21.30 -17.60
N ARG A 619 -15.85 -22.22 -16.91
CA ARG A 619 -16.62 -23.31 -17.50
C ARG A 619 -18.09 -23.20 -17.10
N ALA A 620 -18.96 -23.70 -17.97
CA ALA A 620 -20.38 -23.82 -17.66
C ALA A 620 -20.59 -24.71 -16.42
N GLY A 621 -21.34 -24.20 -15.45
CA GLY A 621 -21.77 -24.94 -14.26
C GLY A 621 -22.99 -25.82 -14.54
N GLY A 622 -23.42 -26.58 -13.52
CA GLY A 622 -24.53 -27.52 -13.64
C GLY A 622 -25.88 -26.87 -13.98
N ALA A 623 -26.05 -25.58 -13.68
CA ALA A 623 -27.34 -24.88 -13.84
C ALA A 623 -27.69 -24.64 -15.31
N GLY A 624 -26.70 -24.71 -16.21
CA GLY A 624 -26.90 -24.59 -17.66
C GLY A 624 -27.40 -25.88 -18.34
N MET A 625 -27.40 -27.02 -17.64
CA MET A 625 -27.86 -28.32 -18.17
C MET A 625 -29.33 -28.62 -17.88
N ALA A 626 -30.06 -27.73 -17.19
CA ALA A 626 -31.50 -27.84 -17.08
C ALA A 626 -32.14 -27.49 -18.44
N THR A 627 -32.26 -28.49 -19.31
CA THR A 627 -33.18 -28.46 -20.44
C THR A 627 -34.56 -28.13 -19.87
N PRO A 628 -35.26 -27.09 -20.37
CA PRO A 628 -36.64 -26.87 -19.95
C PRO A 628 -37.42 -28.14 -20.30
N PHE A 629 -37.93 -28.84 -19.28
CA PHE A 629 -38.70 -30.09 -19.43
C PHE A 629 -39.89 -29.93 -20.39
N VAL A 630 -40.32 -28.69 -20.66
CA VAL A 630 -41.37 -28.36 -21.62
C VAL A 630 -40.94 -27.12 -22.41
N SER A 631 -40.81 -27.23 -23.74
CA SER A 631 -40.57 -26.05 -24.56
C SER A 631 -41.76 -25.06 -24.41
N PRO A 632 -41.55 -23.74 -24.51
CA PRO A 632 -42.63 -22.76 -24.44
C PRO A 632 -43.78 -23.08 -25.40
N ARG A 633 -43.45 -23.62 -26.59
CA ARG A 633 -44.44 -24.08 -27.57
C ARG A 633 -45.30 -25.23 -27.04
N ILE A 634 -44.69 -26.22 -26.39
CA ILE A 634 -45.43 -27.37 -25.83
C ILE A 634 -46.35 -26.91 -24.67
N PHE A 635 -45.86 -26.00 -23.82
CA PHE A 635 -46.68 -25.42 -22.75
C PHE A 635 -47.90 -24.66 -23.31
N TRP A 636 -47.69 -23.78 -24.30
CA TRP A 636 -48.78 -23.04 -24.94
C TRP A 636 -49.73 -23.94 -25.73
N THR A 637 -49.25 -25.03 -26.33
CA THR A 637 -50.14 -26.01 -26.97
C THR A 637 -50.98 -26.74 -25.94
N PHE A 638 -50.40 -27.20 -24.83
CA PHE A 638 -51.15 -27.88 -23.77
C PHE A 638 -52.20 -26.97 -23.15
N LEU A 639 -51.85 -25.71 -22.88
CA LEU A 639 -52.77 -24.71 -22.36
C LEU A 639 -53.92 -24.43 -23.35
N SER A 640 -53.61 -24.25 -24.64
CA SER A 640 -54.64 -24.04 -25.67
C SER A 640 -55.57 -25.25 -25.80
N THR A 641 -55.02 -26.47 -25.78
CA THR A 641 -55.82 -27.71 -25.82
C THR A 641 -56.71 -27.85 -24.59
N ALA A 642 -56.20 -27.51 -23.39
CA ALA A 642 -56.99 -27.53 -22.15
C ALA A 642 -58.14 -26.51 -22.19
N VAL A 643 -57.88 -25.29 -22.70
CA VAL A 643 -58.91 -24.26 -22.87
C VAL A 643 -59.98 -24.71 -23.88
N ILE A 644 -59.58 -25.31 -25.00
CA ILE A 644 -60.53 -25.85 -26.00
C ILE A 644 -61.36 -27.00 -25.41
N ALA A 645 -60.75 -27.91 -24.66
CA ALA A 645 -61.46 -29.01 -24.00
C ALA A 645 -62.46 -28.49 -22.96
N LEU A 646 -62.09 -27.47 -22.18
CA LEU A 646 -62.97 -26.83 -21.21
C LEU A 646 -64.15 -26.12 -21.91
N LEU A 647 -63.88 -25.39 -22.99
CA LEU A 647 -64.92 -24.75 -23.81
C LEU A 647 -65.88 -25.78 -24.42
N LEU A 648 -65.37 -26.88 -24.95
CA LEU A 648 -66.19 -27.98 -25.46
C LEU A 648 -67.05 -28.62 -24.36
N LEU A 649 -66.50 -28.77 -23.15
CA LEU A 649 -67.22 -29.32 -22.01
C LEU A 649 -68.32 -28.36 -21.53
N ILE A 650 -68.06 -27.05 -21.52
CA ILE A 650 -69.06 -26.01 -21.24
C ILE A 650 -70.17 -26.01 -22.29
N VAL A 651 -69.82 -26.06 -23.59
CA VAL A 651 -70.81 -26.14 -24.68
C VAL A 651 -71.64 -27.41 -24.59
N ARG A 652 -71.04 -28.53 -24.17
CA ARG A 652 -71.76 -29.79 -23.95
C ARG A 652 -72.71 -29.74 -22.75
N LEU A 653 -72.30 -29.09 -21.65
CA LEU A 653 -73.15 -28.85 -20.48
C LEU A 653 -74.32 -27.90 -20.77
N VAL A 654 -74.13 -26.92 -21.66
CA VAL A 654 -75.19 -25.95 -22.04
C VAL A 654 -76.15 -26.53 -23.10
N ARG A 655 -75.75 -27.56 -23.84
CA ARG A 655 -76.59 -28.24 -24.86
C ARG A 655 -77.32 -29.48 -24.37
N THR A 656 -77.22 -29.83 -23.09
CA THR A 656 -78.02 -30.91 -22.48
C THR A 656 -79.14 -30.26 -21.65
N PRO A 657 -80.41 -30.30 -22.10
CA PRO A 657 -81.56 -29.84 -21.31
C PRO A 657 -81.86 -30.77 -20.13
#